data_AF-A0A6P1M8X6-F1
#
_entry.id   AF-A0A6P1M8X6-F1
#
_cell.length_a   1.000
_cell.length_b   1.000
_cell.length_c   1.000
_cell.angle_alpha   90.00
_cell.angle_beta   90.00
_cell.angle_gamma   90.00
#
_symmetry.space_group_name_H-M   'P 1'
#
loop_
_entity.id
_entity.type
_entity.pdbx_description
1 polymer ?
#
loop_
_entity_poly.entity_id
_entity_poly.type
_entity_poly.pdbx_seq_one_letter_code
_entity_poly.pdbx_strand_id
1 'polypeptide(L)'
;MRRFIIAGLLVGLCPAARSADIYKANNTTALDQSGSWTGGAVPGSTDTAVYTGLGALSTAMGSDLSWYGISSTDNSGIWTITGSETLTIGAGGITTGGGTSGGVKVNANIHQVADGEYNLGTGRNFTLNGSLSGSSAIEKTGNGALILVGDNSSYSGTMTLSSGIIAVRSGTALGSSSLILNGGLLNAYASSQTLANDMTLSADSIVQAVNDSRNLTLTGTIDGSSALTVRGAGVVTLSGNNTYAGGVSMGTDIGTTLVVGNNGALGSGVLTVSGNGGIIGASTGTTLANDVTLDADLEVTDAGANLFFTGTLSGSGSLTKNGIRALLLAGDNTGFSGGITHNTGVLSVGNNNGLGSGVLTLNGGTLNAYATDRELANDMVVTADSKLEAVNSSRDLTLSGTISGSGAVIKSGAGTVTLSGVCTYTNSTTVSDGTLQIDGTVVSPVTVTSATTLSGSGLVDSVTLQSGATLDVGTLTVNDSLVLEAGSCAMVEIAGASGYDVLTGSGAVLNVAGDFIFDFSGNTTVQAGDSFTVLQGWASVLDNGLSAATMGLDENLTIDISALASNGQITVVANDAGKVVKATGLLYAGLYTGTDMATGIYTFTDPTRPVETAERIGTISSPALTYRNAGFDGEQYLMVDRAGGKLYETTGTSPLFKLLSGSYSYASWHGIDRCNGVYYGIYDGDGMEGAGLYVFADPADPEGTSVKLCTNQVFSSEVWKDVAFDGERYLFVRSDAEGGTPGIYQYDPETDQFTLLSGAETYSDWEGLAVFDSDIAPLRNRKVYLLLFGGQSNALGWGYHQYLQDQNDPLQFVQEDIDFLYHKPYSSAGMLPENTLLKLQSGNSNTQVKQPGEYPALTNAPISRFGPEMSFARVVRDRIAVPDANVAVMKYAYGGSGLYTTDQWWPDGTADRSADGTLYQIFQQTVWRTVAALKNKYPYSDVEILGMGWVQGESDAMNGAADSYEENLTRFIEDVRGTFNTNLTFVLNKLSPNQYQNDTNSGSYASWTVVRAAQQAVADADPNVGATETIGDNYLTSVGLSEGVLHYKTPSLLQIGEDLGNALFDLCGLDSDEDGLPDAWESERFGDLSTSDGTGDTDGDGVSDRDEYGAGTDPADASDYLNLSLSSSFSASWPAQKDIRYQMMKSTNLLSWTEIGDPVLFRKTNGIADFDFSEYAQTNPAGFFRIVAN
;
A
#
# COMPACT_ATOMS: atom_id res chain seq x y z
N MET A 1 50.78 18.66 -21.73
CA MET A 1 52.18 18.59 -21.22
C MET A 1 52.17 17.53 -20.13
N ARG A 2 52.92 16.42 -20.08
CA ARG A 2 54.24 16.03 -20.59
C ARG A 2 54.19 14.57 -21.07
N ARG A 3 54.83 14.29 -22.21
CA ARG A 3 55.33 12.96 -22.61
C ARG A 3 56.63 12.68 -21.83
N PHE A 4 56.97 11.41 -21.56
CA PHE A 4 58.30 10.76 -21.73
C PHE A 4 58.45 9.44 -20.91
N ILE A 5 58.67 8.33 -21.64
CA ILE A 5 59.54 7.14 -21.40
C ILE A 5 59.28 6.21 -20.20
N ILE A 6 58.90 4.95 -20.51
CA ILE A 6 59.73 3.76 -20.22
C ILE A 6 59.84 2.94 -21.51
N ALA A 7 61.05 2.95 -22.09
CA ALA A 7 61.53 1.99 -23.06
C ALA A 7 62.64 1.19 -22.37
N GLY A 8 62.55 -0.14 -22.35
CA GLY A 8 63.66 -0.99 -21.91
C GLY A 8 63.24 -2.36 -21.42
N LEU A 9 62.98 -3.31 -22.34
CA LEU A 9 63.75 -4.55 -22.52
C LEU A 9 63.10 -5.41 -23.63
N LEU A 10 63.19 -4.98 -24.89
CA LEU A 10 62.95 -5.87 -26.03
C LEU A 10 64.22 -6.71 -26.25
N VAL A 11 64.26 -7.91 -25.67
CA VAL A 11 65.06 -9.01 -26.21
C VAL A 11 64.11 -9.83 -27.07
N GLY A 12 64.43 -9.90 -28.36
CA GLY A 12 63.51 -10.27 -29.42
C GLY A 12 62.87 -11.65 -29.31
N LEU A 13 61.57 -11.66 -29.54
CA LEU A 13 60.98 -12.58 -30.49
C LEU A 13 60.58 -11.72 -31.70
N CYS A 14 61.22 -11.97 -32.84
CA CYS A 14 60.76 -11.47 -34.12
C CYS A 14 59.25 -11.80 -34.22
N PRO A 15 58.34 -10.86 -34.55
CA PRO A 15 56.99 -11.27 -34.94
C PRO A 15 57.15 -12.29 -36.05
N ALA A 16 56.52 -13.46 -35.92
CA ALA A 16 56.55 -14.47 -36.96
C ALA A 16 56.24 -13.77 -38.29
N ALA A 17 57.22 -13.76 -39.20
CA ALA A 17 57.08 -13.05 -40.45
C ALA A 17 55.85 -13.60 -41.17
N ARG A 18 54.85 -12.75 -41.41
CA ARG A 18 53.69 -13.07 -42.26
C ARG A 18 54.22 -13.67 -43.57
N SER A 19 53.83 -14.89 -43.89
CA SER A 19 54.45 -15.66 -44.98
C SER A 19 53.71 -15.49 -46.30
N ALA A 20 52.38 -15.69 -46.37
CA ALA A 20 51.61 -15.47 -47.58
C ALA A 20 50.10 -15.20 -47.35
N ASP A 21 49.47 -14.58 -48.35
CA ASP A 21 48.01 -14.51 -48.48
C ASP A 21 47.55 -15.69 -49.33
N ILE A 22 46.72 -16.56 -48.77
CA ILE A 22 46.29 -17.81 -49.41
C ILE A 22 44.81 -17.72 -49.74
N TYR A 23 44.50 -17.67 -51.04
CA TYR A 23 43.16 -17.41 -51.55
C TYR A 23 42.33 -18.68 -51.64
N LYS A 24 41.07 -18.63 -51.17
CA LYS A 24 40.10 -19.72 -51.33
C LYS A 24 39.88 -20.04 -52.83
N ALA A 25 39.88 -21.33 -53.20
CA ALA A 25 39.74 -21.76 -54.61
C ALA A 25 38.39 -22.41 -54.95
N ASN A 26 37.76 -23.15 -54.03
CA ASN A 26 36.48 -23.82 -54.26
C ASN A 26 35.63 -23.83 -52.99
N ASN A 27 34.40 -24.35 -53.04
CA ASN A 27 33.47 -24.28 -51.90
C ASN A 27 33.02 -25.64 -51.34
N THR A 28 33.46 -26.73 -51.95
CA THR A 28 33.03 -28.10 -51.60
C THR A 28 34.08 -28.88 -50.83
N THR A 29 35.34 -28.49 -50.97
CA THR A 29 36.47 -29.13 -50.31
C THR A 29 36.67 -28.51 -48.93
N ALA A 30 36.85 -29.35 -47.91
CA ALA A 30 37.11 -28.94 -46.53
C ALA A 30 38.40 -28.11 -46.42
N LEU A 31 38.44 -27.21 -45.43
CA LEU A 31 39.49 -26.19 -45.30
C LEU A 31 40.88 -26.78 -45.00
N ASP A 32 40.94 -27.97 -44.43
CA ASP A 32 42.16 -28.76 -44.17
C ASP A 32 42.76 -29.42 -45.42
N GLN A 33 42.06 -29.42 -46.56
CA GLN A 33 42.51 -30.07 -47.79
C GLN A 33 43.07 -29.09 -48.81
N SER A 34 44.15 -29.47 -49.48
CA SER A 34 44.84 -28.65 -50.50
C SER A 34 43.91 -28.12 -51.59
N GLY A 35 42.91 -28.92 -52.01
CA GLY A 35 41.96 -28.53 -53.05
C GLY A 35 41.12 -27.29 -52.70
N SER A 36 40.96 -26.98 -51.40
CA SER A 36 40.22 -25.82 -50.91
C SER A 36 40.86 -24.47 -51.30
N TRP A 37 42.15 -24.47 -51.65
CA TRP A 37 42.98 -23.26 -51.74
C TRP A 37 43.69 -23.13 -53.10
N THR A 38 43.88 -21.88 -53.53
CA THR A 38 44.55 -21.55 -54.78
C THR A 38 46.01 -21.92 -54.69
N GLY A 39 46.52 -22.68 -55.68
CA GLY A 39 47.89 -23.20 -55.64
C GLY A 39 48.09 -24.43 -54.76
N GLY A 40 47.03 -24.96 -54.14
CA GLY A 40 47.08 -26.23 -53.39
C GLY A 40 47.71 -26.15 -51.99
N ALA A 41 48.01 -24.95 -51.49
CA ALA A 41 48.59 -24.75 -50.17
C ALA A 41 47.49 -24.48 -49.14
N VAL A 42 47.41 -25.31 -48.09
CA VAL A 42 46.54 -25.05 -46.93
C VAL A 42 47.20 -23.95 -46.07
N PRO A 43 46.50 -22.86 -45.69
CA PRO A 43 47.09 -21.80 -44.88
C PRO A 43 47.58 -22.35 -43.54
N GLY A 44 48.82 -22.02 -43.17
CA GLY A 44 49.41 -22.31 -41.86
C GLY A 44 49.39 -21.12 -40.90
N SER A 45 50.04 -21.27 -39.75
CA SER A 45 50.01 -20.28 -38.66
C SER A 45 50.66 -18.93 -38.99
N THR A 46 51.36 -18.84 -40.13
CA THR A 46 51.96 -17.61 -40.66
C THR A 46 51.22 -17.04 -41.87
N ASP A 47 50.15 -17.70 -42.32
CA ASP A 47 49.42 -17.35 -43.55
C ASP A 47 48.05 -16.76 -43.24
N THR A 48 47.61 -15.80 -44.07
CA THR A 48 46.26 -15.24 -43.99
C THR A 48 45.34 -16.00 -44.95
N ALA A 49 44.24 -16.54 -44.45
CA ALA A 49 43.19 -17.12 -45.28
C ALA A 49 42.36 -16.00 -45.92
N VAL A 50 42.43 -15.87 -47.25
CA VAL A 50 41.78 -14.79 -48.00
C VAL A 50 40.59 -15.30 -48.79
N TYR A 51 39.44 -14.65 -48.60
CA TYR A 51 38.18 -14.96 -49.27
C TYR A 51 37.83 -13.83 -50.25
N THR A 52 37.73 -14.15 -51.54
CA THR A 52 37.36 -13.17 -52.58
C THR A 52 36.33 -13.70 -53.59
N GLY A 53 35.36 -12.88 -54.00
CA GLY A 53 34.62 -13.02 -55.26
C GLY A 53 33.69 -14.22 -55.46
N LEU A 54 33.22 -14.91 -54.41
CA LEU A 54 32.52 -16.21 -54.56
C LEU A 54 31.06 -16.28 -54.04
N GLY A 55 30.47 -15.22 -53.48
CA GLY A 55 29.08 -15.21 -53.01
C GLY A 55 28.87 -15.83 -51.61
N ALA A 56 27.62 -16.10 -51.22
CA ALA A 56 27.28 -16.71 -49.91
C ALA A 56 27.58 -18.21 -49.91
N LEU A 57 28.33 -18.69 -48.91
CA LEU A 57 29.00 -20.00 -48.97
C LEU A 57 29.15 -20.63 -47.59
N SER A 58 29.22 -21.97 -47.54
CA SER A 58 29.44 -22.74 -46.33
C SER A 58 30.46 -23.86 -46.57
N THR A 59 31.52 -23.96 -45.75
CA THR A 59 32.60 -24.94 -45.91
C THR A 59 33.02 -25.50 -44.55
N ALA A 60 33.17 -26.82 -44.46
CA ALA A 60 33.61 -27.51 -43.26
C ALA A 60 35.13 -27.36 -43.03
N MET A 61 35.57 -27.34 -41.76
CA MET A 61 36.99 -27.29 -41.41
C MET A 61 37.74 -28.58 -41.74
N GLY A 62 37.18 -29.74 -41.36
CA GLY A 62 37.79 -31.06 -41.58
C GLY A 62 38.73 -31.51 -40.46
N SER A 63 39.59 -30.61 -39.96
CA SER A 63 40.44 -30.81 -38.78
C SER A 63 40.66 -29.49 -38.04
N ASP A 64 41.35 -29.52 -36.89
CA ASP A 64 41.88 -28.29 -36.27
C ASP A 64 42.82 -27.58 -37.24
N LEU A 65 42.73 -26.24 -37.28
CA LEU A 65 43.51 -25.39 -38.17
C LEU A 65 44.17 -24.26 -37.37
N SER A 66 45.29 -23.75 -37.88
CA SER A 66 45.99 -22.60 -37.29
C SER A 66 46.37 -21.62 -38.38
N TRP A 67 45.84 -20.41 -38.32
CA TRP A 67 46.05 -19.35 -39.31
C TRP A 67 46.64 -18.10 -38.66
N TYR A 68 47.39 -17.32 -39.44
CA TYR A 68 47.81 -15.99 -39.00
C TYR A 68 46.60 -15.06 -38.84
N GLY A 69 45.64 -15.12 -39.77
CA GLY A 69 44.40 -14.36 -39.73
C GLY A 69 43.44 -14.70 -40.86
N ILE A 70 42.28 -14.04 -40.87
CA ILE A 70 41.24 -14.15 -41.90
C ILE A 70 41.08 -12.80 -42.60
N SER A 71 40.96 -12.79 -43.93
CA SER A 71 40.64 -11.59 -44.70
C SER A 71 39.55 -11.84 -45.73
N SER A 72 38.62 -10.90 -45.89
CA SER A 72 37.57 -10.93 -46.91
C SER A 72 37.41 -9.54 -47.52
N THR A 73 37.67 -9.35 -48.83
CA THR A 73 37.80 -8.00 -49.42
C THR A 73 36.69 -7.58 -50.38
N ASP A 74 35.90 -8.51 -50.94
CA ASP A 74 34.92 -8.20 -51.99
C ASP A 74 33.71 -9.17 -52.05
N ASN A 75 33.38 -9.89 -50.97
CA ASN A 75 32.25 -10.83 -51.03
C ASN A 75 30.89 -10.11 -51.13
N SER A 76 29.90 -10.65 -51.84
CA SER A 76 28.51 -10.17 -51.81
C SER A 76 27.61 -10.95 -50.84
N GLY A 77 28.08 -12.07 -50.28
CA GLY A 77 27.33 -12.94 -49.37
C GLY A 77 27.98 -13.20 -48.00
N ILE A 78 27.39 -14.11 -47.21
CA ILE A 78 27.94 -14.56 -45.93
C ILE A 78 28.76 -15.83 -46.15
N TRP A 79 30.03 -15.81 -45.73
CA TRP A 79 30.89 -16.98 -45.68
C TRP A 79 30.71 -17.70 -44.35
N THR A 80 30.43 -19.00 -44.36
CA THR A 80 30.23 -19.80 -43.14
C THR A 80 31.28 -20.89 -43.02
N ILE A 81 32.14 -20.80 -42.00
CA ILE A 81 33.03 -21.89 -41.59
C ILE A 81 32.24 -22.79 -40.63
N THR A 82 32.13 -24.08 -40.94
CA THR A 82 31.38 -25.04 -40.12
C THR A 82 32.30 -26.14 -39.57
N GLY A 83 31.94 -26.73 -38.44
CA GLY A 83 32.73 -27.77 -37.80
C GLY A 83 32.63 -27.71 -36.28
N SER A 84 33.08 -28.77 -35.60
CA SER A 84 33.28 -28.78 -34.14
C SER A 84 34.75 -28.59 -33.75
N GLU A 85 35.62 -28.45 -34.75
CA GLU A 85 37.06 -28.27 -34.61
C GLU A 85 37.40 -26.87 -34.07
N THR A 86 38.67 -26.68 -33.69
CA THR A 86 39.20 -25.41 -33.23
C THR A 86 39.99 -24.72 -34.33
N LEU A 87 39.60 -23.47 -34.63
CA LEU A 87 40.36 -22.57 -35.48
C LEU A 87 41.24 -21.66 -34.61
N THR A 88 42.54 -21.91 -34.63
CA THR A 88 43.51 -21.07 -33.93
C THR A 88 43.84 -19.83 -34.77
N ILE A 89 43.66 -18.63 -34.21
CA ILE A 89 43.92 -17.35 -34.87
C ILE A 89 45.10 -16.63 -34.21
N GLY A 90 46.08 -16.27 -35.04
CA GLY A 90 47.26 -15.51 -34.64
C GLY A 90 47.09 -13.99 -34.74
N ALA A 91 48.22 -13.29 -34.84
CA ALA A 91 48.29 -11.82 -34.77
C ALA A 91 47.72 -11.09 -36.00
N GLY A 92 47.36 -11.80 -37.06
CA GLY A 92 46.72 -11.23 -38.24
C GLY A 92 45.24 -10.93 -38.05
N GLY A 93 44.62 -11.46 -36.98
CA GLY A 93 43.25 -11.17 -36.60
C GLY A 93 42.23 -11.44 -37.72
N ILE A 94 41.22 -10.58 -37.83
CA ILE A 94 40.11 -10.74 -38.78
C ILE A 94 39.85 -9.41 -39.49
N THR A 95 39.96 -9.41 -40.81
CA THR A 95 39.67 -8.23 -41.63
C THR A 95 38.51 -8.50 -42.57
N THR A 96 37.52 -7.61 -42.60
CA THR A 96 36.50 -7.58 -43.67
C THR A 96 36.51 -6.22 -44.36
N GLY A 97 36.49 -6.20 -45.70
CA GLY A 97 36.44 -4.99 -46.51
C GLY A 97 35.09 -4.28 -46.41
N GLY A 98 34.92 -3.14 -47.07
CA GLY A 98 33.63 -2.44 -47.12
C GLY A 98 32.57 -3.15 -47.99
N GLY A 99 31.28 -2.88 -47.76
CA GLY A 99 30.22 -3.27 -48.68
C GLY A 99 28.80 -3.04 -48.14
N THR A 100 27.78 -3.38 -48.93
CA THR A 100 26.37 -3.23 -48.55
C THR A 100 25.76 -4.49 -47.95
N SER A 101 26.32 -5.68 -48.21
CA SER A 101 25.81 -6.96 -47.71
C SER A 101 26.88 -8.04 -47.68
N GLY A 102 26.96 -8.84 -46.61
CA GLY A 102 27.83 -10.02 -46.51
C GLY A 102 28.66 -10.04 -45.22
N GLY A 103 29.56 -11.00 -45.08
CA GLY A 103 30.35 -11.14 -43.86
C GLY A 103 31.03 -12.50 -43.73
N VAL A 104 31.57 -12.77 -42.54
CA VAL A 104 32.16 -14.06 -42.17
C VAL A 104 31.44 -14.57 -40.93
N LYS A 105 30.99 -15.80 -40.97
CA LYS A 105 30.33 -16.53 -39.90
C LYS A 105 31.16 -17.76 -39.59
N VAL A 106 31.46 -17.99 -38.32
CA VAL A 106 32.24 -19.14 -37.86
C VAL A 106 31.40 -19.90 -36.86
N ASN A 107 30.94 -21.10 -37.22
CA ASN A 107 30.22 -22.00 -36.33
C ASN A 107 31.16 -22.90 -35.50
N ALA A 108 32.43 -22.97 -35.89
CA ALA A 108 33.48 -23.68 -35.16
C ALA A 108 34.03 -22.84 -33.98
N ASN A 109 34.82 -23.47 -33.12
CA ASN A 109 35.45 -22.77 -31.99
C ASN A 109 36.65 -21.95 -32.47
N ILE A 110 36.93 -20.81 -31.81
CA ILE A 110 38.12 -20.00 -32.05
C ILE A 110 39.02 -20.02 -30.81
N HIS A 111 40.32 -20.21 -31.02
CA HIS A 111 41.35 -20.04 -29.99
C HIS A 111 42.32 -18.92 -30.38
N GLN A 112 42.30 -17.79 -29.65
CA GLN A 112 43.14 -16.63 -29.92
C GLN A 112 44.50 -16.78 -29.21
N VAL A 113 45.59 -16.87 -29.97
CA VAL A 113 46.95 -17.19 -29.43
C VAL A 113 47.95 -16.02 -29.48
N ALA A 114 47.57 -14.90 -30.09
CA ALA A 114 48.34 -13.67 -30.11
C ALA A 114 47.39 -12.48 -30.19
N ASP A 115 47.83 -11.29 -29.78
CA ASP A 115 46.98 -10.10 -29.84
C ASP A 115 46.59 -9.80 -31.30
N GLY A 116 45.31 -9.56 -31.55
CA GLY A 116 44.77 -9.46 -32.92
C GLY A 116 43.79 -8.31 -33.11
N GLU A 117 43.87 -7.65 -34.27
CA GLU A 117 42.90 -6.64 -34.70
C GLU A 117 41.77 -7.29 -35.50
N TYR A 118 40.53 -6.99 -35.12
CA TYR A 118 39.31 -7.42 -35.79
C TYR A 118 38.72 -6.20 -36.51
N ASN A 119 39.25 -5.89 -37.70
CA ASN A 119 38.88 -4.73 -38.49
C ASN A 119 37.72 -5.05 -39.44
N LEU A 120 36.51 -4.67 -39.03
CA LEU A 120 35.29 -5.02 -39.76
C LEU A 120 34.74 -3.82 -40.55
N GLY A 121 34.69 -3.93 -41.87
CA GLY A 121 34.22 -2.87 -42.75
C GLY A 121 32.72 -2.57 -42.60
N THR A 122 32.31 -1.36 -43.00
CA THR A 122 30.89 -0.95 -43.01
C THR A 122 30.03 -1.97 -43.74
N GLY A 123 28.88 -2.34 -43.15
CA GLY A 123 27.92 -3.29 -43.72
C GLY A 123 28.38 -4.76 -43.72
N ARG A 124 29.50 -5.07 -43.06
CA ARG A 124 30.02 -6.44 -42.88
C ARG A 124 29.98 -6.86 -41.43
N ASN A 125 29.44 -8.04 -41.17
CA ASN A 125 29.45 -8.63 -39.84
C ASN A 125 30.43 -9.80 -39.79
N PHE A 126 31.12 -9.91 -38.65
CA PHE A 126 31.75 -11.16 -38.23
C PHE A 126 30.86 -11.80 -37.17
N THR A 127 30.36 -13.02 -37.41
CA THR A 127 29.52 -13.75 -36.46
C THR A 127 30.24 -14.98 -35.96
N LEU A 128 30.53 -15.04 -34.66
CA LEU A 128 31.09 -16.20 -34.01
C LEU A 128 29.99 -16.97 -33.27
N ASN A 129 29.64 -18.13 -33.81
CA ASN A 129 28.67 -19.06 -33.26
C ASN A 129 29.30 -20.09 -32.30
N GLY A 130 30.55 -20.50 -32.53
CA GLY A 130 31.29 -21.36 -31.59
C GLY A 130 31.89 -20.59 -30.42
N SER A 131 32.56 -21.29 -29.50
CA SER A 131 33.19 -20.64 -28.34
C SER A 131 34.50 -19.92 -28.73
N LEU A 132 34.75 -18.76 -28.15
CA LEU A 132 36.04 -18.08 -28.11
C LEU A 132 36.82 -18.52 -26.88
N SER A 133 38.13 -18.76 -27.05
CA SER A 133 39.05 -19.11 -25.96
C SER A 133 40.43 -18.49 -26.19
N GLY A 134 41.28 -18.53 -25.15
CA GLY A 134 42.63 -17.95 -25.17
C GLY A 134 42.73 -16.71 -24.28
N SER A 135 43.96 -16.20 -24.13
CA SER A 135 44.26 -15.08 -23.21
C SER A 135 44.78 -13.82 -23.91
N SER A 136 44.90 -13.85 -25.24
CA SER A 136 45.41 -12.72 -26.02
C SER A 136 44.31 -11.69 -26.33
N ALA A 137 44.71 -10.43 -26.43
CA ALA A 137 43.78 -9.32 -26.61
C ALA A 137 43.15 -9.30 -28.01
N ILE A 138 41.91 -8.84 -28.09
CA ILE A 138 41.21 -8.57 -29.35
C ILE A 138 40.83 -7.10 -29.40
N GLU A 139 41.31 -6.39 -30.43
CA GLU A 139 40.87 -5.01 -30.70
C GLU A 139 39.86 -4.99 -31.85
N LYS A 140 38.60 -4.66 -31.55
CA LYS A 140 37.54 -4.48 -32.54
C LYS A 140 37.60 -3.07 -33.12
N THR A 141 37.97 -2.98 -34.40
CA THR A 141 38.02 -1.74 -35.20
C THR A 141 37.07 -1.80 -36.40
N GLY A 142 36.96 -0.69 -37.15
CA GLY A 142 36.06 -0.58 -38.30
C GLY A 142 34.56 -0.52 -37.92
N ASN A 143 33.73 -0.07 -38.86
CA ASN A 143 32.31 0.24 -38.60
C ASN A 143 31.37 -0.98 -38.55
N GLY A 144 31.83 -2.17 -38.98
CA GLY A 144 31.06 -3.40 -38.98
C GLY A 144 30.82 -3.99 -37.59
N ALA A 145 29.99 -5.03 -37.50
CA ALA A 145 29.63 -5.66 -36.22
C ALA A 145 30.39 -6.96 -35.95
N LEU A 146 30.94 -7.09 -34.73
CA LEU A 146 31.38 -8.35 -34.15
C LEU A 146 30.22 -8.94 -33.34
N ILE A 147 29.63 -10.02 -33.83
CA ILE A 147 28.48 -10.70 -33.21
C ILE A 147 28.99 -11.96 -32.51
N LEU A 148 28.89 -11.99 -31.18
CA LEU A 148 29.36 -13.07 -30.32
C LEU A 148 28.15 -13.84 -29.79
N VAL A 149 28.06 -15.12 -30.17
CA VAL A 149 26.91 -15.98 -29.85
C VAL A 149 27.27 -17.12 -28.91
N GLY A 150 28.48 -17.69 -29.05
CA GLY A 150 28.93 -18.82 -28.24
C GLY A 150 29.14 -18.47 -26.76
N ASP A 151 29.25 -19.50 -25.92
CA ASP A 151 29.76 -19.36 -24.56
C ASP A 151 31.28 -19.13 -24.62
N ASN A 152 31.71 -17.94 -24.20
CA ASN A 152 33.12 -17.54 -24.24
C ASN A 152 33.75 -17.52 -22.84
N SER A 153 33.18 -18.25 -21.87
CA SER A 153 33.69 -18.36 -20.48
C SER A 153 35.17 -18.74 -20.37
N SER A 154 35.75 -19.40 -21.39
CA SER A 154 37.17 -19.78 -21.46
C SER A 154 38.08 -18.73 -22.12
N TYR A 155 37.54 -17.59 -22.56
CA TYR A 155 38.31 -16.46 -23.07
C TYR A 155 38.65 -15.50 -21.92
N SER A 156 39.94 -15.28 -21.68
CA SER A 156 40.46 -14.41 -20.62
C SER A 156 41.25 -13.21 -21.15
N GLY A 157 41.33 -13.06 -22.48
CA GLY A 157 41.93 -11.89 -23.11
C GLY A 157 41.06 -10.64 -22.95
N THR A 158 41.69 -9.48 -22.94
CA THR A 158 40.97 -8.20 -22.93
C THR A 158 40.40 -7.92 -24.32
N MET A 159 39.12 -7.55 -24.39
CA MET A 159 38.50 -7.04 -25.61
C MET A 159 38.47 -5.51 -25.57
N THR A 160 38.83 -4.87 -26.68
CA THR A 160 38.76 -3.42 -26.84
C THR A 160 37.83 -3.08 -28.00
N LEU A 161 36.78 -2.30 -27.75
CA LEU A 161 35.92 -1.73 -28.79
C LEU A 161 36.41 -0.33 -29.16
N SER A 162 37.12 -0.21 -30.29
CA SER A 162 37.61 1.08 -30.79
C SER A 162 36.65 1.71 -31.81
N SER A 163 35.84 0.91 -32.51
CA SER A 163 34.81 1.41 -33.45
C SER A 163 33.78 0.35 -33.86
N GLY A 164 32.67 0.79 -34.45
CA GLY A 164 31.59 -0.09 -34.91
C GLY A 164 30.79 -0.70 -33.76
N ILE A 165 30.44 -1.98 -33.90
CA ILE A 165 29.51 -2.65 -32.98
C ILE A 165 30.15 -3.93 -32.41
N ILE A 166 29.98 -4.15 -31.11
CA ILE A 166 29.98 -5.49 -30.51
C ILE A 166 28.55 -5.85 -30.12
N ALA A 167 28.08 -6.98 -30.61
CA ALA A 167 26.73 -7.50 -30.39
C ALA A 167 26.83 -8.82 -29.62
N VAL A 168 26.26 -8.86 -28.41
CA VAL A 168 26.33 -10.03 -27.51
C VAL A 168 25.01 -10.79 -27.51
N ARG A 169 25.05 -12.13 -27.41
CA ARG A 169 23.85 -12.98 -27.31
C ARG A 169 23.85 -13.93 -26.11
N SER A 170 24.87 -13.84 -25.26
CA SER A 170 24.99 -14.58 -24.01
C SER A 170 25.67 -13.71 -22.96
N GLY A 171 25.41 -13.98 -21.68
CA GLY A 171 26.06 -13.28 -20.56
C GLY A 171 27.57 -13.52 -20.47
N THR A 172 28.09 -14.56 -21.11
CA THR A 172 29.51 -14.90 -21.18
C THR A 172 30.16 -14.49 -22.51
N ALA A 173 29.45 -13.78 -23.40
CA ALA A 173 29.90 -13.49 -24.76
C ALA A 173 31.23 -12.72 -24.83
N LEU A 174 31.55 -11.90 -23.82
CA LEU A 174 32.80 -11.12 -23.77
C LEU A 174 33.97 -11.88 -23.10
N GLY A 175 33.71 -13.07 -22.57
CA GLY A 175 34.65 -13.82 -21.75
C GLY A 175 34.70 -13.34 -20.31
N SER A 176 35.79 -13.66 -19.60
CA SER A 176 35.94 -13.42 -18.16
C SER A 176 36.73 -12.15 -17.80
N SER A 177 37.26 -11.43 -18.78
CA SER A 177 38.09 -10.23 -18.57
C SER A 177 37.27 -8.94 -18.71
N SER A 178 37.88 -7.81 -18.39
CA SER A 178 37.27 -6.49 -18.58
C SER A 178 37.16 -6.13 -20.06
N LEU A 179 36.12 -5.39 -20.43
CA LEU A 179 35.94 -4.79 -21.76
C LEU A 179 36.41 -3.32 -21.75
N ILE A 180 37.28 -2.94 -22.68
CA ILE A 180 37.63 -1.54 -22.90
C ILE A 180 36.72 -0.96 -23.97
N LEU A 181 35.93 0.04 -23.60
CA LEU A 181 35.11 0.84 -24.51
C LEU A 181 35.89 2.09 -24.89
N ASN A 182 36.51 2.06 -26.08
CA ASN A 182 37.28 3.16 -26.67
C ASN A 182 36.49 3.78 -27.84
N GLY A 183 35.17 3.92 -27.65
CA GLY A 183 34.20 4.32 -28.67
C GLY A 183 33.26 3.17 -29.07
N GLY A 184 32.45 3.41 -30.11
CA GLY A 184 31.57 2.39 -30.68
C GLY A 184 30.33 2.07 -29.85
N LEU A 185 29.65 0.99 -30.23
CA LEU A 185 28.38 0.53 -29.67
C LEU A 185 28.46 -0.90 -29.12
N LEU A 186 28.11 -1.08 -27.85
CA LEU A 186 27.80 -2.39 -27.26
C LEU A 186 26.29 -2.63 -27.27
N ASN A 187 25.85 -3.78 -27.79
CA ASN A 187 24.44 -4.06 -28.07
C ASN A 187 24.01 -5.46 -27.63
N ALA A 188 22.87 -5.56 -26.92
CA ALA A 188 22.18 -6.83 -26.69
C ALA A 188 21.51 -7.33 -27.98
N TYR A 189 21.91 -8.49 -28.49
CA TYR A 189 21.48 -9.01 -29.78
C TYR A 189 20.53 -10.20 -29.66
N ALA A 190 19.35 -10.07 -30.28
CA ALA A 190 18.28 -11.08 -30.39
C ALA A 190 17.55 -11.49 -29.10
N SER A 191 18.15 -11.33 -27.91
CA SER A 191 17.47 -11.52 -26.61
C SER A 191 18.11 -10.65 -25.53
N SER A 192 17.41 -10.47 -24.40
CA SER A 192 17.93 -9.75 -23.22
C SER A 192 19.20 -10.39 -22.68
N GLN A 193 20.15 -9.57 -22.21
CA GLN A 193 21.47 -10.00 -21.75
C GLN A 193 21.85 -9.36 -20.42
N THR A 194 22.51 -10.15 -19.58
CA THR A 194 23.19 -9.67 -18.37
C THR A 194 24.69 -9.89 -18.51
N LEU A 195 25.47 -8.82 -18.50
CA LEU A 195 26.93 -8.85 -18.60
C LEU A 195 27.56 -8.51 -17.25
N ALA A 196 28.35 -9.43 -16.72
CA ALA A 196 29.07 -9.26 -15.45
C ALA A 196 30.47 -8.67 -15.61
N ASN A 197 30.92 -8.43 -16.83
CA ASN A 197 32.24 -7.89 -17.13
C ASN A 197 32.39 -6.47 -16.56
N ASP A 198 33.52 -6.20 -15.91
CA ASP A 198 33.97 -4.83 -15.67
C ASP A 198 34.26 -4.13 -17.01
N MET A 199 34.07 -2.82 -17.06
CA MET A 199 34.23 -2.02 -18.26
C MET A 199 35.03 -0.74 -18.00
N THR A 200 35.83 -0.31 -18.98
CA THR A 200 36.57 0.96 -18.93
C THR A 200 36.23 1.87 -20.11
N LEU A 201 35.73 3.08 -19.83
CA LEU A 201 35.40 4.12 -20.81
C LEU A 201 36.65 4.96 -21.16
N SER A 202 37.39 4.53 -22.18
CA SER A 202 38.57 5.23 -22.73
C SER A 202 38.22 6.32 -23.75
N ALA A 203 37.02 6.27 -24.33
CA ALA A 203 36.41 7.34 -25.12
C ALA A 203 34.89 7.28 -25.00
N ASP A 204 34.18 8.32 -25.44
CA ASP A 204 32.71 8.37 -25.39
C ASP A 204 32.11 7.17 -26.15
N SER A 205 31.29 6.40 -25.45
CA SER A 205 30.84 5.10 -25.93
C SER A 205 29.33 4.93 -25.75
N ILE A 206 28.75 4.00 -26.51
CA ILE A 206 27.31 3.79 -26.56
C ILE A 206 26.98 2.38 -26.06
N VAL A 207 25.95 2.28 -25.23
CA VAL A 207 25.27 1.01 -24.89
C VAL A 207 23.82 1.09 -25.36
N GLN A 208 23.31 -0.02 -25.91
CA GLN A 208 21.96 -0.06 -26.47
C GLN A 208 21.18 -1.30 -26.03
N ALA A 209 19.96 -1.06 -25.58
CA ALA A 209 18.88 -2.04 -25.50
C ALA A 209 17.86 -1.71 -26.60
N VAL A 210 17.47 -2.69 -27.42
CA VAL A 210 16.76 -2.38 -28.67
C VAL A 210 15.24 -2.28 -28.47
N ASN A 211 14.69 -3.17 -27.65
CA ASN A 211 13.28 -3.29 -27.30
C ASN A 211 13.15 -4.19 -26.05
N ASP A 212 11.94 -4.43 -25.57
CA ASP A 212 11.69 -5.17 -24.32
C ASP A 212 12.19 -6.62 -24.33
N SER A 213 12.27 -7.24 -25.51
CA SER A 213 12.84 -8.58 -25.67
C SER A 213 14.37 -8.59 -25.70
N ARG A 214 15.01 -7.41 -25.70
CA ARG A 214 16.46 -7.19 -25.91
C ARG A 214 17.01 -6.13 -24.95
N ASN A 215 16.71 -6.31 -23.67
CA ASN A 215 17.24 -5.50 -22.59
C ASN A 215 18.72 -5.79 -22.34
N LEU A 216 19.44 -4.83 -21.76
CA LEU A 216 20.86 -4.96 -21.44
C LEU A 216 21.11 -4.59 -19.99
N THR A 217 21.45 -5.58 -19.17
CA THR A 217 21.83 -5.39 -17.76
C THR A 217 23.35 -5.47 -17.63
N LEU A 218 23.96 -4.43 -17.06
CA LEU A 218 25.40 -4.33 -16.82
C LEU A 218 25.64 -4.35 -15.30
N THR A 219 26.20 -5.45 -14.81
CA THR A 219 26.40 -5.67 -13.36
C THR A 219 27.83 -5.46 -12.91
N GLY A 220 28.80 -5.50 -13.83
CA GLY A 220 30.20 -5.19 -13.55
C GLY A 220 30.44 -3.70 -13.30
N THR A 221 31.59 -3.37 -12.72
CA THR A 221 31.99 -1.98 -12.48
C THR A 221 32.38 -1.30 -13.79
N ILE A 222 31.85 -0.11 -14.06
CA ILE A 222 32.26 0.76 -15.17
C ILE A 222 33.13 1.89 -14.62
N ASP A 223 34.34 2.05 -15.16
CA ASP A 223 35.27 3.13 -14.80
C ASP A 223 35.71 3.97 -16.01
N GLY A 224 36.53 5.00 -15.77
CA GLY A 224 37.10 5.87 -16.82
C GLY A 224 36.67 7.34 -16.71
N SER A 225 37.04 8.16 -17.69
CA SER A 225 36.77 9.61 -17.67
C SER A 225 35.79 10.07 -18.75
N SER A 226 35.35 9.16 -19.62
CA SER A 226 34.56 9.48 -20.81
C SER A 226 33.06 9.28 -20.57
N ALA A 227 32.22 9.82 -21.45
CA ALA A 227 30.77 9.76 -21.31
C ALA A 227 30.19 8.43 -21.81
N LEU A 228 29.06 8.03 -21.23
CA LEU A 228 28.26 6.89 -21.67
C LEU A 228 26.95 7.39 -22.29
N THR A 229 26.61 6.94 -23.50
CA THR A 229 25.30 7.18 -24.10
C THR A 229 24.44 5.93 -24.02
N VAL A 230 23.24 6.06 -23.48
CA VAL A 230 22.21 5.01 -23.42
C VAL A 230 21.24 5.20 -24.58
N ARG A 231 20.92 4.11 -25.28
CA ARG A 231 20.13 4.13 -26.53
C ARG A 231 19.14 2.98 -26.66
N GLY A 232 18.21 3.18 -27.60
CA GLY A 232 17.18 2.24 -28.03
C GLY A 232 15.97 2.16 -27.09
N ALA A 233 14.89 1.54 -27.57
CA ALA A 233 13.59 1.52 -26.90
C ALA A 233 13.46 0.41 -25.84
N GLY A 234 14.52 -0.38 -25.61
CA GLY A 234 14.54 -1.37 -24.53
C GLY A 234 15.11 -0.78 -23.24
N VAL A 235 15.21 -1.63 -22.22
CA VAL A 235 15.75 -1.26 -20.91
C VAL A 235 17.26 -1.49 -20.85
N VAL A 236 18.02 -0.45 -20.54
CA VAL A 236 19.41 -0.58 -20.07
C VAL A 236 19.44 -0.47 -18.56
N THR A 237 19.93 -1.50 -17.87
CA THR A 237 20.09 -1.51 -16.42
C THR A 237 21.56 -1.35 -16.04
N LEU A 238 21.88 -0.35 -15.22
CA LEU A 238 23.20 -0.16 -14.61
C LEU A 238 23.11 -0.50 -13.12
N SER A 239 23.60 -1.68 -12.72
CA SER A 239 23.55 -2.13 -11.32
C SER A 239 24.92 -2.20 -10.64
N GLY A 240 26.01 -2.00 -11.39
CA GLY A 240 27.36 -1.88 -10.86
C GLY A 240 27.57 -0.59 -10.04
N ASN A 241 28.52 -0.62 -9.10
CA ASN A 241 28.99 0.58 -8.41
C ASN A 241 30.02 1.31 -9.29
N ASN A 242 29.54 2.14 -10.20
CA ASN A 242 30.36 2.73 -11.26
C ASN A 242 31.14 3.96 -10.77
N THR A 243 32.29 4.23 -11.40
CA THR A 243 33.21 5.31 -11.00
C THR A 243 33.59 6.25 -12.13
N TYR A 244 33.00 6.08 -13.33
CA TYR A 244 33.32 6.94 -14.45
C TYR A 244 32.83 8.37 -14.25
N ALA A 245 33.60 9.35 -14.75
CA ALA A 245 33.36 10.77 -14.47
C ALA A 245 32.70 11.56 -15.62
N GLY A 246 32.62 10.98 -16.84
CA GLY A 246 32.15 11.71 -18.02
C GLY A 246 30.65 11.95 -18.11
N GLY A 247 29.86 11.33 -17.23
CA GLY A 247 28.40 11.43 -17.19
C GLY A 247 27.68 10.43 -18.10
N VAL A 248 26.36 10.48 -18.05
CA VAL A 248 25.43 9.63 -18.82
C VAL A 248 24.52 10.51 -19.66
N SER A 249 24.32 10.17 -20.92
CA SER A 249 23.35 10.84 -21.79
C SER A 249 22.30 9.87 -22.34
N MET A 250 21.06 10.33 -22.47
CA MET A 250 19.94 9.55 -23.02
C MET A 250 18.98 10.42 -23.84
N GLY A 251 18.02 9.77 -24.50
CA GLY A 251 16.93 10.39 -25.25
C GLY A 251 17.19 10.65 -26.74
N THR A 252 18.25 10.05 -27.27
CA THR A 252 18.46 10.01 -28.73
C THR A 252 17.40 9.17 -29.46
N ASP A 253 16.86 8.14 -28.82
CA ASP A 253 15.84 7.24 -29.38
C ASP A 253 14.55 7.33 -28.54
N ILE A 254 13.38 7.18 -29.17
CA ILE A 254 12.08 7.18 -28.49
C ILE A 254 12.01 5.97 -27.54
N GLY A 255 11.44 6.16 -26.35
CA GLY A 255 11.24 5.09 -25.37
C GLY A 255 12.53 4.60 -24.71
N THR A 256 13.59 5.42 -24.67
CA THR A 256 14.85 5.03 -24.00
C THR A 256 14.61 4.91 -22.50
N THR A 257 14.78 3.69 -21.95
CA THR A 257 14.62 3.40 -20.52
C THR A 257 15.95 3.06 -19.86
N LEU A 258 16.27 3.78 -18.78
CA LEU A 258 17.45 3.56 -17.94
C LEU A 258 17.01 3.12 -16.54
N VAL A 259 17.43 1.94 -16.10
CA VAL A 259 17.19 1.46 -14.72
C VAL A 259 18.49 1.48 -13.93
N VAL A 260 18.48 2.08 -12.74
CA VAL A 260 19.62 2.10 -11.82
C VAL A 260 19.42 1.12 -10.67
N GLY A 261 20.47 0.38 -10.31
CA GLY A 261 20.42 -0.60 -9.21
C GLY A 261 21.42 -0.34 -8.08
N ASN A 262 22.12 0.80 -8.12
CA ASN A 262 23.16 1.17 -7.17
C ASN A 262 23.29 2.69 -7.06
N ASN A 263 23.64 3.22 -5.88
CA ASN A 263 23.87 4.66 -5.67
C ASN A 263 24.97 5.23 -6.57
N GLY A 264 25.97 4.43 -6.94
CA GLY A 264 27.02 4.78 -7.90
C GLY A 264 26.73 4.39 -9.35
N ALA A 265 25.50 3.97 -9.69
CA ALA A 265 25.18 3.41 -11.00
C ALA A 265 25.51 4.34 -12.18
N LEU A 266 25.44 5.66 -12.01
CA LEU A 266 25.71 6.63 -13.07
C LEU A 266 27.15 7.17 -13.05
N GLY A 267 28.02 6.64 -12.19
CA GLY A 267 29.32 7.23 -11.91
C GLY A 267 29.20 8.57 -11.19
N SER A 268 30.15 9.48 -11.37
CA SER A 268 30.19 10.79 -10.71
C SER A 268 29.81 11.97 -11.61
N GLY A 269 29.55 11.73 -12.89
CA GLY A 269 29.20 12.78 -13.85
C GLY A 269 27.70 13.11 -13.87
N VAL A 270 27.33 14.07 -14.73
CA VAL A 270 25.94 14.53 -14.91
C VAL A 270 25.12 13.49 -15.69
N LEU A 271 23.82 13.34 -15.36
CA LEU A 271 22.84 12.70 -16.24
C LEU A 271 22.20 13.77 -17.15
N THR A 272 22.29 13.61 -18.46
CA THR A 272 21.69 14.53 -19.44
C THR A 272 20.60 13.83 -20.24
N VAL A 273 19.37 14.34 -20.15
CA VAL A 273 18.21 13.90 -20.94
C VAL A 273 17.97 14.93 -22.04
N SER A 274 17.94 14.49 -23.29
CA SER A 274 17.85 15.37 -24.45
C SER A 274 16.99 14.76 -25.56
N GLY A 275 16.66 15.51 -26.61
CA GLY A 275 15.99 14.97 -27.79
C GLY A 275 14.56 14.51 -27.49
N ASN A 276 14.31 13.19 -27.59
CA ASN A 276 12.99 12.58 -27.44
C ASN A 276 12.60 12.30 -25.98
N GLY A 277 13.39 12.76 -25.01
CA GLY A 277 13.15 12.48 -23.59
C GLY A 277 13.59 11.07 -23.18
N GLY A 278 13.20 10.64 -21.99
CA GLY A 278 13.61 9.33 -21.48
C GLY A 278 12.80 8.87 -20.27
N ILE A 279 12.95 7.59 -19.93
CA ILE A 279 12.37 6.98 -18.74
C ILE A 279 13.51 6.54 -17.81
N ILE A 280 13.41 6.86 -16.52
CA ILE A 280 14.32 6.38 -15.49
C ILE A 280 13.55 5.65 -14.39
N GLY A 281 14.13 4.57 -13.87
CA GLY A 281 13.60 3.87 -12.71
C GLY A 281 14.71 3.28 -11.85
N ALA A 282 14.35 2.75 -10.69
CA ALA A 282 15.29 2.10 -9.78
C ALA A 282 14.87 0.65 -9.51
N SER A 283 15.79 -0.31 -9.66
CA SER A 283 15.55 -1.72 -9.33
C SER A 283 15.80 -2.06 -7.86
N THR A 284 16.41 -1.13 -7.13
CA THR A 284 16.65 -1.15 -5.68
C THR A 284 16.54 0.28 -5.15
N GLY A 285 16.25 0.49 -3.86
CA GLY A 285 16.19 1.83 -3.28
C GLY A 285 17.51 2.57 -3.52
N THR A 286 17.50 3.56 -4.42
CA THR A 286 18.73 4.13 -4.99
C THR A 286 18.78 5.65 -4.80
N THR A 287 19.85 6.13 -4.20
CA THR A 287 20.16 7.56 -4.09
C THR A 287 21.20 7.95 -5.13
N LEU A 288 20.80 8.79 -6.08
CA LEU A 288 21.66 9.36 -7.10
C LEU A 288 22.11 10.76 -6.68
N ALA A 289 23.41 10.89 -6.41
CA ALA A 289 24.05 12.17 -6.08
C ALA A 289 24.41 13.00 -7.32
N ASN A 290 24.20 12.45 -8.51
CA ASN A 290 24.48 13.08 -9.79
C ASN A 290 23.57 14.30 -9.99
N ASP A 291 24.14 15.37 -10.55
CA ASP A 291 23.31 16.42 -11.15
C ASP A 291 22.58 15.87 -12.38
N VAL A 292 21.37 16.36 -12.62
CA VAL A 292 20.49 15.96 -13.72
C VAL A 292 20.14 17.19 -14.57
N THR A 293 20.41 17.12 -15.87
CA THR A 293 20.05 18.15 -16.84
C THR A 293 18.94 17.62 -17.76
N LEU A 294 17.78 18.28 -17.72
CA LEU A 294 16.60 17.96 -18.51
C LEU A 294 16.45 18.98 -19.66
N ASP A 295 17.12 18.72 -20.78
CA ASP A 295 16.91 19.45 -22.03
C ASP A 295 15.69 18.92 -22.81
N ALA A 296 15.15 17.77 -22.39
CA ALA A 296 13.91 17.15 -22.84
C ALA A 296 13.22 16.45 -21.66
N ASP A 297 12.00 15.97 -21.87
CA ASP A 297 11.16 15.39 -20.81
C ASP A 297 11.74 14.11 -20.21
N LEU A 298 11.60 13.94 -18.90
CA LEU A 298 12.00 12.73 -18.17
C LEU A 298 10.81 12.17 -17.42
N GLU A 299 10.55 10.88 -17.60
CA GLU A 299 9.62 10.12 -16.78
C GLU A 299 10.36 9.32 -15.71
N VAL A 300 9.86 9.33 -14.48
CA VAL A 300 10.26 8.43 -13.40
C VAL A 300 9.19 7.34 -13.24
N THR A 301 9.58 6.08 -13.43
CA THR A 301 8.69 4.91 -13.44
C THR A 301 8.90 3.98 -12.23
N ASP A 302 7.99 3.01 -12.05
CA ASP A 302 8.00 2.01 -10.97
C ASP A 302 8.88 0.78 -11.28
N ALA A 303 10.15 1.00 -11.65
CA ALA A 303 11.03 -0.12 -12.03
C ALA A 303 11.44 -1.05 -10.85
N GLY A 304 10.74 -0.99 -9.71
CA GLY A 304 10.88 -1.90 -8.59
C GLY A 304 11.12 -1.25 -7.23
N ALA A 305 11.60 0.01 -7.17
CA ALA A 305 11.96 0.64 -5.91
C ALA A 305 11.94 2.18 -5.94
N ASN A 306 12.09 2.78 -4.76
CA ASN A 306 12.17 4.24 -4.58
C ASN A 306 13.45 4.82 -5.20
N LEU A 307 13.31 6.02 -5.77
CA LEU A 307 14.42 6.77 -6.37
C LEU A 307 14.61 8.09 -5.63
N PHE A 308 15.85 8.41 -5.28
CA PHE A 308 16.18 9.63 -4.56
C PHE A 308 17.21 10.45 -5.36
N PHE A 309 16.80 11.61 -5.88
CA PHE A 309 17.72 12.58 -6.49
C PHE A 309 18.21 13.57 -5.42
N THR A 310 19.50 13.52 -5.12
CA THR A 310 20.14 14.47 -4.18
C THR A 310 21.03 15.49 -4.86
N GLY A 311 21.42 15.26 -6.12
CA GLY A 311 22.02 16.28 -6.97
C GLY A 311 20.99 17.31 -7.46
N THR A 312 21.47 18.35 -8.13
CA THR A 312 20.61 19.42 -8.66
C THR A 312 19.93 19.01 -9.96
N LEU A 313 18.67 19.43 -10.14
CA LEU A 313 17.96 19.38 -11.42
C LEU A 313 18.09 20.73 -12.12
N SER A 314 18.26 20.70 -13.44
CA SER A 314 18.33 21.89 -14.29
C SER A 314 17.70 21.64 -15.67
N GLY A 315 17.40 22.70 -16.41
CA GLY A 315 16.85 22.62 -17.76
C GLY A 315 15.36 22.97 -17.85
N SER A 316 14.80 22.77 -19.04
CA SER A 316 13.42 23.16 -19.40
C SER A 316 12.51 22.01 -19.81
N GLY A 317 13.03 20.78 -19.94
CA GLY A 317 12.20 19.58 -20.10
C GLY A 317 11.41 19.30 -18.82
N SER A 318 10.22 18.75 -18.94
CA SER A 318 9.36 18.42 -17.80
C SER A 318 9.83 17.15 -17.08
N LEU A 319 9.41 16.97 -15.82
CA LEU A 319 9.59 15.74 -15.06
C LEU A 319 8.22 15.13 -14.75
N THR A 320 7.96 13.91 -15.22
CA THR A 320 6.74 13.16 -14.90
C THR A 320 7.05 12.07 -13.89
N LYS A 321 6.32 12.02 -12.78
CA LYS A 321 6.43 10.98 -11.75
C LYS A 321 5.22 10.05 -11.83
N ASN A 322 5.48 8.82 -12.27
CA ASN A 322 4.54 7.70 -12.35
C ASN A 322 4.88 6.63 -11.30
N GLY A 323 3.99 5.65 -11.13
CA GLY A 323 4.20 4.52 -10.23
C GLY A 323 3.94 4.84 -8.76
N ILE A 324 3.80 3.80 -7.93
CA ILE A 324 3.51 3.92 -6.51
C ILE A 324 4.76 4.26 -5.68
N ARG A 325 5.96 3.97 -6.20
CA ARG A 325 7.22 4.21 -5.48
C ARG A 325 7.50 5.68 -5.25
N ALA A 326 8.23 5.98 -4.19
CA ALA A 326 8.57 7.34 -3.83
C ALA A 326 9.67 7.91 -4.73
N LEU A 327 9.54 9.20 -5.06
CA LEU A 327 10.59 10.04 -5.63
C LEU A 327 10.95 11.14 -4.63
N LEU A 328 12.23 11.24 -4.26
CA LEU A 328 12.75 12.38 -3.49
C LEU A 328 13.51 13.34 -4.40
N LEU A 329 13.18 14.63 -4.31
CA LEU A 329 13.94 15.73 -4.90
C LEU A 329 14.58 16.56 -3.77
N ALA A 330 15.84 16.29 -3.45
CA ALA A 330 16.55 16.94 -2.34
C ALA A 330 17.52 18.06 -2.78
N GLY A 331 17.83 18.16 -4.08
CA GLY A 331 18.69 19.21 -4.64
C GLY A 331 18.10 20.62 -4.58
N ASP A 332 18.95 21.64 -4.63
CA ASP A 332 18.55 23.02 -4.91
C ASP A 332 18.36 23.19 -6.43
N ASN A 333 17.11 23.15 -6.89
CA ASN A 333 16.80 23.02 -8.32
C ASN A 333 16.42 24.37 -8.96
N THR A 334 17.03 25.48 -8.50
CA THR A 334 16.80 26.84 -9.06
C THR A 334 17.06 26.94 -10.57
N GLY A 335 17.86 26.06 -11.15
CA GLY A 335 18.12 25.97 -12.60
C GLY A 335 17.06 25.20 -13.39
N PHE A 336 16.05 24.62 -12.73
CA PHE A 336 14.99 23.81 -13.34
C PHE A 336 13.72 24.63 -13.54
N SER A 337 13.16 24.56 -14.75
CA SER A 337 12.01 25.38 -15.18
C SER A 337 10.92 24.60 -15.93
N GLY A 338 11.14 23.31 -16.22
CA GLY A 338 10.23 22.52 -17.06
C GLY A 338 8.91 22.11 -16.39
N GLY A 339 8.82 22.23 -15.06
CA GLY A 339 7.64 21.80 -14.30
C GLY A 339 7.65 20.31 -14.00
N ILE A 340 6.75 19.90 -13.10
CA ILE A 340 6.63 18.53 -12.61
C ILE A 340 5.18 18.09 -12.74
N THR A 341 4.95 16.90 -13.30
CA THR A 341 3.65 16.22 -13.27
C THR A 341 3.75 15.04 -12.32
N HIS A 342 2.94 15.01 -11.28
CA HIS A 342 2.90 13.95 -10.29
C HIS A 342 1.56 13.20 -10.41
N ASN A 343 1.62 11.97 -10.91
CA ASN A 343 0.43 11.16 -11.14
C ASN A 343 0.09 10.27 -9.94
N THR A 344 1.07 9.56 -9.39
CA THR A 344 0.84 8.58 -8.32
C THR A 344 2.05 8.45 -7.38
N GLY A 345 1.82 7.80 -6.24
CA GLY A 345 2.84 7.52 -5.24
C GLY A 345 3.19 8.75 -4.40
N VAL A 346 4.43 8.80 -3.92
CA VAL A 346 4.92 9.90 -3.07
C VAL A 346 5.96 10.73 -3.81
N LEU A 347 5.73 12.04 -3.88
CA LEU A 347 6.75 13.04 -4.22
C LEU A 347 7.21 13.74 -2.95
N SER A 348 8.45 13.44 -2.54
CA SER A 348 9.09 14.06 -1.38
C SER A 348 10.02 15.19 -1.79
N VAL A 349 9.97 16.30 -1.05
CA VAL A 349 10.78 17.49 -1.33
C VAL A 349 11.75 17.78 -0.19
N GLY A 350 13.05 17.74 -0.49
CA GLY A 350 14.12 17.95 0.50
C GLY A 350 14.68 19.38 0.55
N ASN A 351 14.22 20.28 -0.31
CA ASN A 351 14.70 21.65 -0.42
C ASN A 351 13.56 22.60 -0.79
N ASN A 352 13.56 23.86 -0.32
CA ASN A 352 12.54 24.86 -0.70
C ASN A 352 12.51 25.13 -2.21
N ASN A 353 13.65 24.97 -2.90
CA ASN A 353 13.75 25.04 -4.37
C ASN A 353 13.71 23.66 -5.04
N GLY A 354 13.29 22.60 -4.32
CA GLY A 354 13.38 21.22 -4.80
C GLY A 354 12.50 20.90 -6.01
N LEU A 355 11.43 21.68 -6.24
CA LEU A 355 10.58 21.54 -7.42
C LEU A 355 11.03 22.43 -8.61
N GLY A 356 12.06 23.25 -8.41
CA GLY A 356 12.45 24.29 -9.36
C GLY A 356 11.46 25.44 -9.45
N SER A 357 11.38 26.10 -10.60
CA SER A 357 10.53 27.29 -10.83
C SER A 357 9.29 27.01 -11.68
N GLY A 358 9.16 25.79 -12.21
CA GLY A 358 8.02 25.39 -13.04
C GLY A 358 6.77 25.09 -12.22
N VAL A 359 5.64 24.91 -12.91
CA VAL A 359 4.36 24.50 -12.32
C VAL A 359 4.45 23.05 -11.84
N LEU A 360 3.87 22.75 -10.67
CA LEU A 360 3.62 21.39 -10.21
C LEU A 360 2.16 20.99 -10.52
N THR A 361 1.98 20.00 -11.37
CA THR A 361 0.67 19.40 -11.64
C THR A 361 0.50 18.16 -10.75
N LEU A 362 -0.53 18.16 -9.91
CA LEU A 362 -0.94 17.05 -9.06
C LEU A 362 -2.14 16.36 -9.71
N ASN A 363 -1.93 15.16 -10.24
CA ASN A 363 -2.95 14.30 -10.83
C ASN A 363 -3.24 13.09 -9.91
N GLY A 364 -2.95 13.22 -8.61
CA GLY A 364 -3.04 12.14 -7.63
C GLY A 364 -1.86 12.11 -6.67
N GLY A 365 -1.81 11.05 -5.85
CA GLY A 365 -0.70 10.73 -4.96
C GLY A 365 -0.53 11.70 -3.78
N THR A 366 0.64 11.65 -3.16
CA THR A 366 1.02 12.43 -1.99
C THR A 366 2.24 13.32 -2.25
N LEU A 367 2.12 14.62 -1.97
CA LEU A 367 3.24 15.53 -1.84
C LEU A 367 3.62 15.69 -0.36
N ASN A 368 4.91 15.55 -0.01
CA ASN A 368 5.37 15.81 1.35
C ASN A 368 6.73 16.50 1.46
N ALA A 369 6.98 17.12 2.61
CA ALA A 369 8.27 17.66 3.02
C ALA A 369 9.19 16.53 3.51
N TYR A 370 10.48 16.52 3.13
CA TYR A 370 11.47 15.54 3.59
C TYR A 370 12.41 16.12 4.67
N ALA A 371 12.60 15.34 5.75
CA ALA A 371 13.46 15.58 6.91
C ALA A 371 13.16 16.81 7.78
N THR A 372 12.69 17.91 7.20
CA THR A 372 12.47 19.21 7.87
C THR A 372 11.40 20.02 7.11
N ASP A 373 10.86 21.08 7.71
CA ASP A 373 9.83 21.94 7.12
C ASP A 373 10.22 22.52 5.75
N ARG A 374 9.28 22.56 4.81
CA ARG A 374 9.48 23.08 3.45
C ARG A 374 8.52 24.22 3.14
N GLU A 375 9.06 25.25 2.47
CA GLU A 375 8.27 26.32 1.86
C GLU A 375 8.44 26.25 0.35
N LEU A 376 7.33 26.04 -0.37
CA LEU A 376 7.29 25.88 -1.81
C LEU A 376 6.52 27.05 -2.43
N ALA A 377 7.20 27.79 -3.30
CA ALA A 377 6.64 28.97 -3.98
C ALA A 377 6.05 28.66 -5.37
N ASN A 378 6.05 27.38 -5.77
CA ASN A 378 5.57 26.94 -7.08
C ASN A 378 4.07 27.16 -7.21
N ASP A 379 3.63 27.61 -8.39
CA ASP A 379 2.23 27.47 -8.78
C ASP A 379 1.89 25.98 -8.95
N MET A 380 0.69 25.60 -8.54
CA MET A 380 0.21 24.22 -8.51
C MET A 380 -1.13 24.08 -9.26
N VAL A 381 -1.31 22.95 -9.94
CA VAL A 381 -2.56 22.59 -10.62
C VAL A 381 -2.98 21.21 -10.12
N VAL A 382 -4.10 21.12 -9.40
CA VAL A 382 -4.68 19.88 -8.88
C VAL A 382 -5.77 19.41 -9.86
N THR A 383 -5.49 18.37 -10.63
CA THR A 383 -6.44 17.86 -11.66
C THR A 383 -7.26 16.67 -11.15
N ALA A 384 -6.69 15.89 -10.23
CA ALA A 384 -7.34 14.79 -9.52
C ALA A 384 -7.00 14.86 -8.02
N ASP A 385 -7.78 14.14 -7.21
CA ASP A 385 -7.71 14.20 -5.76
C ASP A 385 -6.30 13.88 -5.24
N SER A 386 -5.72 14.80 -4.49
CA SER A 386 -4.30 14.74 -4.16
C SER A 386 -4.04 15.06 -2.68
N LYS A 387 -3.10 14.33 -2.08
CA LYS A 387 -2.73 14.47 -0.67
C LYS A 387 -1.58 15.46 -0.50
N LEU A 388 -1.76 16.39 0.43
CA LEU A 388 -0.72 17.25 0.98
C LEU A 388 -0.41 16.75 2.38
N GLU A 389 0.71 16.04 2.53
CA GLU A 389 1.08 15.38 3.76
C GLU A 389 2.17 16.15 4.51
N ALA A 390 1.80 16.69 5.67
CA ALA A 390 2.75 17.17 6.66
C ALA A 390 2.94 16.06 7.70
N VAL A 391 3.97 15.22 7.51
CA VAL A 391 4.13 13.95 8.23
C VAL A 391 4.09 14.13 9.76
N ASN A 392 4.69 15.19 10.27
CA ASN A 392 4.69 15.57 11.68
C ASN A 392 5.06 17.05 11.81
N SER A 393 5.03 17.58 13.03
CA SER A 393 5.33 18.98 13.37
C SER A 393 6.78 19.45 13.14
N SER A 394 7.65 18.60 12.57
CA SER A 394 8.99 18.98 12.12
C SER A 394 9.15 18.85 10.61
N ARG A 395 8.06 18.56 9.90
CA ARG A 395 7.97 18.38 8.45
C ARG A 395 6.71 19.07 7.94
N ASP A 396 6.51 20.30 8.38
CA ASP A 396 5.41 21.15 7.94
C ASP A 396 5.64 21.61 6.48
N LEU A 397 4.55 21.91 5.78
CA LEU A 397 4.57 22.27 4.37
C LEU A 397 3.83 23.60 4.14
N THR A 398 4.56 24.64 3.76
CA THR A 398 4.01 25.93 3.39
C THR A 398 3.95 26.05 1.87
N LEU A 399 2.77 26.33 1.32
CA LEU A 399 2.51 26.51 -0.10
C LEU A 399 2.09 27.97 -0.34
N SER A 400 2.96 28.73 -1.01
CA SER A 400 2.77 30.18 -1.24
C SER A 400 2.42 30.56 -2.68
N GLY A 401 2.54 29.63 -3.63
CA GLY A 401 2.09 29.81 -5.01
C GLY A 401 0.57 29.73 -5.18
N THR A 402 0.10 30.02 -6.40
CA THR A 402 -1.32 29.85 -6.74
C THR A 402 -1.64 28.36 -6.87
N ILE A 403 -2.69 27.87 -6.21
CA ILE A 403 -3.18 26.49 -6.39
C ILE A 403 -4.48 26.56 -7.20
N SER A 404 -4.61 25.79 -8.28
CA SER A 404 -5.76 25.83 -9.19
C SER A 404 -6.21 24.42 -9.60
N GLY A 405 -7.32 24.30 -10.34
CA GLY A 405 -7.74 23.02 -10.94
C GLY A 405 -9.09 22.49 -10.44
N SER A 406 -9.34 21.21 -10.67
CA SER A 406 -10.62 20.54 -10.41
C SER A 406 -10.54 19.41 -9.39
N GLY A 407 -9.35 18.90 -9.04
CA GLY A 407 -9.23 17.83 -8.04
C GLY A 407 -9.41 18.35 -6.60
N ALA A 408 -9.82 17.45 -5.71
CA ALA A 408 -9.91 17.73 -4.28
C ALA A 408 -8.52 17.78 -3.63
N VAL A 409 -8.41 18.51 -2.52
CA VAL A 409 -7.17 18.58 -1.72
C VAL A 409 -7.39 17.87 -0.39
N ILE A 410 -6.53 16.91 -0.07
CA ILE A 410 -6.60 16.17 1.19
C ILE A 410 -5.39 16.53 2.04
N LYS A 411 -5.59 17.18 3.18
CA LYS A 411 -4.55 17.41 4.18
C LYS A 411 -4.44 16.17 5.07
N SER A 412 -3.28 15.51 5.04
CA SER A 412 -2.94 14.38 5.92
C SER A 412 -1.66 14.59 6.73
N GLY A 413 -1.36 13.66 7.64
CA GLY A 413 -0.23 13.70 8.57
C GLY A 413 -0.41 14.67 9.73
N ALA A 414 0.25 14.40 10.86
CA ALA A 414 0.06 15.12 12.11
C ALA A 414 0.60 16.57 12.13
N GLY A 415 1.40 16.95 11.12
CA GLY A 415 1.97 18.30 10.99
C GLY A 415 1.00 19.32 10.38
N THR A 416 1.54 20.50 10.06
CA THR A 416 0.80 21.63 9.49
C THR A 416 1.02 21.75 7.98
N VAL A 417 -0.05 21.90 7.21
CA VAL A 417 0.02 22.47 5.85
C VAL A 417 -0.49 23.90 5.91
N THR A 418 0.33 24.84 5.46
CA THR A 418 -0.03 26.26 5.39
C THR A 418 -0.28 26.68 3.94
N LEU A 419 -1.51 27.11 3.64
CA LEU A 419 -1.89 27.69 2.36
C LEU A 419 -1.85 29.22 2.47
N SER A 420 -0.75 29.84 2.02
CA SER A 420 -0.57 31.30 2.05
C SER A 420 -0.82 31.99 0.71
N GLY A 421 -0.88 31.22 -0.38
CA GLY A 421 -1.22 31.69 -1.72
C GLY A 421 -2.72 31.76 -2.01
N VAL A 422 -3.07 32.05 -3.27
CA VAL A 422 -4.47 32.04 -3.73
C VAL A 422 -4.82 30.66 -4.27
N CYS A 423 -5.78 30.01 -3.64
CA CYS A 423 -6.32 28.70 -4.01
C CYS A 423 -7.66 28.87 -4.74
N THR A 424 -7.67 28.50 -6.02
CA THR A 424 -8.77 28.63 -7.00
C THR A 424 -9.28 27.28 -7.51
N TYR A 425 -8.81 26.16 -6.94
CA TYR A 425 -9.36 24.85 -7.25
C TYR A 425 -10.82 24.76 -6.80
N THR A 426 -11.61 23.92 -7.47
CA THR A 426 -13.08 23.94 -7.37
C THR A 426 -13.66 22.85 -6.47
N ASN A 427 -13.05 21.67 -6.41
CA ASN A 427 -13.45 20.63 -5.47
C ASN A 427 -13.01 20.95 -4.03
N SER A 428 -13.61 20.26 -3.07
CA SER A 428 -13.43 20.55 -1.65
C SER A 428 -12.03 20.21 -1.14
N THR A 429 -11.69 20.82 -0.01
CA THR A 429 -10.54 20.46 0.81
C THR A 429 -10.99 19.66 2.01
N THR A 430 -10.37 18.51 2.27
CA THR A 430 -10.63 17.70 3.47
C THR A 430 -9.41 17.71 4.36
N VAL A 431 -9.59 18.05 5.65
CA VAL A 431 -8.57 17.90 6.68
C VAL A 431 -8.78 16.55 7.36
N SER A 432 -7.95 15.56 7.00
CA SER A 432 -8.06 14.19 7.52
C SER A 432 -7.12 13.92 8.69
N ASP A 433 -6.05 14.72 8.86
CA ASP A 433 -5.13 14.64 10.00
C ASP A 433 -4.37 15.96 10.20
N GLY A 434 -3.93 16.22 11.43
CA GLY A 434 -3.14 17.39 11.83
C GLY A 434 -3.87 18.73 11.61
N THR A 435 -3.09 19.74 11.19
CA THR A 435 -3.58 21.12 11.04
C THR A 435 -3.52 21.61 9.60
N LEU A 436 -4.63 22.14 9.09
CA LEU A 436 -4.63 22.99 7.90
C LEU A 436 -4.65 24.46 8.34
N GLN A 437 -3.65 25.24 7.95
CA GLN A 437 -3.59 26.68 8.20
C GLN A 437 -3.87 27.44 6.90
N ILE A 438 -4.91 28.29 6.89
CA ILE A 438 -5.25 29.13 5.73
C ILE A 438 -4.86 30.58 6.05
N ASP A 439 -3.79 31.07 5.42
CA ASP A 439 -3.36 32.48 5.51
C ASP A 439 -3.60 33.25 4.20
N GLY A 440 -3.84 32.53 3.11
CA GLY A 440 -4.15 33.08 1.81
C GLY A 440 -5.66 33.13 1.54
N THR A 441 -6.08 32.62 0.39
CA THR A 441 -7.50 32.53 0.02
C THR A 441 -7.81 31.14 -0.50
N VAL A 442 -8.87 30.50 0.00
CA VAL A 442 -9.39 29.22 -0.49
C VAL A 442 -10.84 29.43 -0.92
N VAL A 443 -11.11 29.34 -2.22
CA VAL A 443 -12.45 29.61 -2.79
C VAL A 443 -13.35 28.37 -2.85
N SER A 444 -12.87 27.22 -2.40
CA SER A 444 -13.64 25.98 -2.31
C SER A 444 -14.06 25.65 -0.87
N PRO A 445 -15.06 24.78 -0.68
CA PRO A 445 -15.46 24.31 0.64
C PRO A 445 -14.35 23.52 1.36
N VAL A 446 -14.25 23.71 2.68
CA VAL A 446 -13.33 22.98 3.56
C VAL A 446 -14.11 22.12 4.56
N THR A 447 -13.81 20.83 4.62
CA THR A 447 -14.34 19.90 5.64
C THR A 447 -13.23 19.53 6.60
N VAL A 448 -13.47 19.71 7.90
CA VAL A 448 -12.54 19.42 8.98
C VAL A 448 -13.08 18.21 9.74
N THR A 449 -12.35 17.09 9.70
CA THR A 449 -12.80 15.83 10.28
C THR A 449 -12.47 15.74 11.78
N SER A 450 -13.01 14.73 12.46
CA SER A 450 -12.78 14.49 13.89
C SER A 450 -11.29 14.49 14.25
N ALA A 451 -10.94 15.14 15.36
CA ALA A 451 -9.59 15.25 15.90
C ALA A 451 -8.57 16.00 15.02
N THR A 452 -9.05 16.79 14.05
CA THR A 452 -8.21 17.65 13.21
C THR A 452 -8.49 19.13 13.43
N THR A 453 -7.58 19.98 12.97
CA THR A 453 -7.64 21.43 13.21
C THR A 453 -7.61 22.23 11.91
N LEU A 454 -8.51 23.21 11.81
CA LEU A 454 -8.39 24.32 10.87
C LEU A 454 -7.90 25.55 11.63
N SER A 455 -6.96 26.31 11.05
CA SER A 455 -6.49 27.57 11.62
C SER A 455 -6.21 28.62 10.56
N GLY A 456 -5.82 29.82 10.99
CA GLY A 456 -5.20 30.83 10.13
C GLY A 456 -5.87 32.20 10.15
N SER A 457 -5.49 33.03 9.18
CA SER A 457 -5.89 34.45 9.08
C SER A 457 -6.49 34.83 7.71
N GLY A 458 -6.61 33.86 6.82
CA GLY A 458 -7.01 34.05 5.43
C GLY A 458 -8.51 34.09 5.20
N LEU A 459 -8.88 33.96 3.92
CA LEU A 459 -10.26 33.85 3.45
C LEU A 459 -10.55 32.41 3.04
N VAL A 460 -11.67 31.86 3.48
CA VAL A 460 -12.19 30.55 3.06
C VAL A 460 -13.64 30.68 2.60
N ASP A 461 -14.06 29.86 1.64
CA ASP A 461 -15.43 29.94 1.10
C ASP A 461 -16.47 29.43 2.11
N SER A 462 -16.61 28.12 2.23
CA SER A 462 -17.44 27.45 3.23
C SER A 462 -16.59 26.52 4.10
N VAL A 463 -16.96 26.36 5.37
CA VAL A 463 -16.29 25.47 6.32
C VAL A 463 -17.31 24.60 7.03
N THR A 464 -17.05 23.29 7.10
CA THR A 464 -17.80 22.34 7.94
C THR A 464 -16.86 21.67 8.92
N LEU A 465 -17.11 21.86 10.22
CA LEU A 465 -16.43 21.16 11.30
C LEU A 465 -17.29 19.99 11.77
N GLN A 466 -16.78 18.77 11.58
CA GLN A 466 -17.43 17.56 12.06
C GLN A 466 -17.28 17.39 13.57
N SER A 467 -18.08 16.51 14.17
CA SER A 467 -17.92 16.13 15.58
C SER A 467 -16.45 15.80 15.92
N GLY A 468 -15.90 16.45 16.95
CA GLY A 468 -14.51 16.29 17.38
C GLY A 468 -13.49 17.15 16.63
N ALA A 469 -13.88 17.91 15.61
CA ALA A 469 -13.01 18.85 14.90
C ALA A 469 -12.81 20.16 15.67
N THR A 470 -11.67 20.81 15.44
CA THR A 470 -11.32 22.11 16.05
C THR A 470 -11.10 23.19 15.01
N LEU A 471 -11.67 24.38 15.24
CA LEU A 471 -11.30 25.62 14.56
C LEU A 471 -10.49 26.45 15.54
N ASP A 472 -9.20 26.64 15.28
CA ASP A 472 -8.38 27.65 15.94
C ASP A 472 -8.57 28.97 15.19
N VAL A 473 -9.36 29.89 15.77
CA VAL A 473 -9.98 30.97 15.02
C VAL A 473 -8.98 31.95 14.41
N GLY A 474 -7.97 32.36 15.17
CA GLY A 474 -7.04 33.41 14.74
C GLY A 474 -7.78 34.64 14.23
N THR A 475 -7.68 34.91 12.93
CA THR A 475 -8.43 36.01 12.28
C THR A 475 -9.16 35.58 10.99
N LEU A 476 -9.53 34.29 10.91
CA LEU A 476 -10.11 33.69 9.73
C LEU A 476 -11.39 34.42 9.26
N THR A 477 -11.51 34.59 7.94
CA THR A 477 -12.71 35.12 7.29
C THR A 477 -13.42 34.02 6.49
N VAL A 478 -14.73 33.84 6.71
CA VAL A 478 -15.58 32.89 6.00
C VAL A 478 -16.53 33.63 5.06
N ASN A 479 -16.60 33.22 3.80
CA ASN A 479 -17.34 33.93 2.76
C ASN A 479 -18.82 33.51 2.68
N ASP A 480 -19.10 32.22 2.72
CA ASP A 480 -20.43 31.65 2.44
C ASP A 480 -21.06 31.00 3.67
N SER A 481 -20.49 29.92 4.21
CA SER A 481 -21.06 29.25 5.39
C SER A 481 -20.02 28.69 6.36
N LEU A 482 -20.31 28.74 7.66
CA LEU A 482 -19.60 27.99 8.68
C LEU A 482 -20.58 27.09 9.42
N VAL A 483 -20.33 25.79 9.41
CA VAL A 483 -21.11 24.78 10.13
C VAL A 483 -20.25 24.19 11.24
N LEU A 484 -20.71 24.31 12.48
CA LEU A 484 -20.16 23.62 13.64
C LEU A 484 -21.11 22.47 13.99
N GLU A 485 -20.77 21.23 13.65
CA GLU A 485 -21.57 20.06 14.06
C GLU A 485 -21.49 19.85 15.58
N ALA A 486 -22.46 19.11 16.13
CA ALA A 486 -22.47 18.76 17.54
C ALA A 486 -21.16 18.03 17.93
N GLY A 487 -20.50 18.51 18.98
CA GLY A 487 -19.21 17.96 19.43
C GLY A 487 -17.97 18.56 18.74
N SER A 488 -18.13 19.49 17.80
CA SER A 488 -17.02 20.32 17.29
C SER A 488 -16.78 21.55 18.18
N CYS A 489 -15.58 22.14 18.10
CA CYS A 489 -15.20 23.30 18.91
C CYS A 489 -14.55 24.41 18.08
N ALA A 490 -14.95 25.66 18.30
CA ALA A 490 -14.22 26.84 17.86
C ALA A 490 -13.47 27.47 19.05
N MET A 491 -12.14 27.46 18.99
CA MET A 491 -11.24 28.03 19.98
C MET A 491 -10.97 29.50 19.64
N VAL A 492 -11.21 30.38 20.60
CA VAL A 492 -11.01 31.83 20.48
C VAL A 492 -10.03 32.27 21.55
N GLU A 493 -8.82 32.66 21.15
CA GLU A 493 -7.81 33.20 22.06
C GLU A 493 -8.09 34.67 22.41
N ILE A 494 -8.00 35.03 23.70
CA ILE A 494 -8.02 36.42 24.18
C ILE A 494 -6.77 36.66 25.02
N ALA A 495 -5.65 36.99 24.37
CA ALA A 495 -4.38 37.26 25.01
C ALA A 495 -4.28 38.68 25.62
N GLY A 496 -5.11 39.63 25.20
CA GLY A 496 -5.18 40.99 25.76
C GLY A 496 -6.08 41.95 24.99
N ALA A 497 -6.18 43.20 25.45
CA ALA A 497 -7.04 44.25 24.88
C ALA A 497 -6.86 44.51 23.36
N SER A 498 -5.69 44.17 22.81
CA SER A 498 -5.36 44.32 21.38
C SER A 498 -4.80 43.06 20.72
N GLY A 499 -4.83 41.92 21.41
CA GLY A 499 -4.35 40.63 20.92
C GLY A 499 -5.39 39.60 21.26
N TYR A 500 -6.40 39.47 20.40
CA TYR A 500 -7.48 38.51 20.53
C TYR A 500 -7.95 38.08 19.15
N ASP A 501 -8.52 36.89 19.09
CA ASP A 501 -9.02 36.26 17.88
C ASP A 501 -10.35 36.86 17.43
N VAL A 502 -10.53 36.94 16.12
CA VAL A 502 -11.74 37.49 15.49
C VAL A 502 -12.15 36.63 14.31
N LEU A 503 -13.25 35.92 14.46
CA LEU A 503 -13.88 35.17 13.39
C LEU A 503 -14.83 36.08 12.59
N THR A 504 -14.54 36.29 11.31
CA THR A 504 -15.31 37.22 10.46
C THR A 504 -16.13 36.47 9.41
N GLY A 505 -17.44 36.70 9.34
CA GLY A 505 -18.26 36.35 8.19
C GLY A 505 -18.28 37.49 7.17
N SER A 506 -18.23 37.20 5.87
CA SER A 506 -18.38 38.21 4.80
C SER A 506 -19.83 38.26 4.29
N GLY A 507 -20.80 38.35 5.21
CA GLY A 507 -22.22 38.11 4.90
C GLY A 507 -22.59 36.62 4.88
N ALA A 508 -21.74 35.77 5.46
CA ALA A 508 -21.91 34.33 5.56
C ALA A 508 -23.04 33.92 6.53
N VAL A 509 -23.44 32.65 6.46
CA VAL A 509 -24.34 31.98 7.39
C VAL A 509 -23.53 31.17 8.41
N LEU A 510 -23.77 31.42 9.70
CA LEU A 510 -23.20 30.61 10.78
C LEU A 510 -24.25 29.62 11.28
N ASN A 511 -23.97 28.32 11.22
CA ASN A 511 -24.82 27.26 11.77
C ASN A 511 -24.10 26.57 12.93
N VAL A 512 -24.64 26.68 14.14
CA VAL A 512 -23.96 26.24 15.36
C VAL A 512 -24.74 25.16 16.09
N ALA A 513 -24.22 23.94 16.05
CA ALA A 513 -24.56 22.85 16.97
C ALA A 513 -23.39 22.46 17.90
N GLY A 514 -22.16 22.92 17.60
CA GLY A 514 -20.96 22.75 18.42
C GLY A 514 -20.73 23.86 19.46
N ASP A 515 -19.52 23.87 20.03
CA ASP A 515 -19.13 24.75 21.14
C ASP A 515 -18.20 25.89 20.70
N PHE A 516 -18.33 27.05 21.36
CA PHE A 516 -17.27 28.07 21.37
C PHE A 516 -16.52 28.04 22.70
N ILE A 517 -15.20 27.95 22.64
CA ILE A 517 -14.32 27.92 23.80
C ILE A 517 -13.44 29.16 23.77
N PHE A 518 -13.58 30.00 24.79
CA PHE A 518 -12.79 31.22 24.94
C PHE A 518 -11.60 30.94 25.85
N ASP A 519 -10.39 30.99 25.30
CA ASP A 519 -9.15 30.78 26.03
C ASP A 519 -8.53 32.11 26.49
N PHE A 520 -8.39 32.26 27.80
CA PHE A 520 -7.74 33.39 28.47
C PHE A 520 -6.42 33.00 29.12
N SER A 521 -5.93 31.78 28.92
CA SER A 521 -4.74 31.25 29.59
C SER A 521 -3.47 32.07 29.34
N GLY A 522 -3.34 32.69 28.17
CA GLY A 522 -2.24 33.60 27.80
C GLY A 522 -2.37 35.05 28.30
N ASN A 523 -3.48 35.38 28.96
CA ASN A 523 -3.84 36.76 29.26
C ASN A 523 -3.16 37.31 30.53
N THR A 524 -2.53 38.47 30.41
CA THR A 524 -1.95 39.20 31.57
C THR A 524 -2.51 40.61 31.76
N THR A 525 -3.39 41.08 30.88
CA THR A 525 -3.71 42.52 30.77
C THR A 525 -5.20 42.87 30.78
N VAL A 526 -6.11 41.92 30.51
CA VAL A 526 -7.54 42.22 30.47
C VAL A 526 -8.04 42.72 31.82
N GLN A 527 -8.75 43.85 31.79
CA GLN A 527 -9.36 44.51 32.93
C GLN A 527 -10.89 44.40 32.87
N ALA A 528 -11.54 44.50 34.02
CA ALA A 528 -13.00 44.65 34.06
C ALA A 528 -13.45 45.87 33.24
N GLY A 529 -14.45 45.67 32.40
CA GLY A 529 -14.97 46.63 31.44
C GLY A 529 -14.41 46.49 30.02
N ASP A 530 -13.36 45.69 29.82
CA ASP A 530 -12.85 45.40 28.47
C ASP A 530 -13.88 44.59 27.67
N SER A 531 -13.97 44.88 26.37
CA SER A 531 -14.95 44.31 25.46
C SER A 531 -14.25 43.84 24.17
N PHE A 532 -14.49 42.59 23.79
CA PHE A 532 -13.85 41.90 22.67
C PHE A 532 -14.92 41.46 21.67
N THR A 533 -14.87 41.97 20.44
CA THR A 533 -15.77 41.48 19.36
C THR A 533 -15.08 40.33 18.65
N VAL A 534 -15.41 39.12 19.05
CA VAL A 534 -14.75 37.87 18.63
C VAL A 534 -15.44 37.20 17.46
N LEU A 535 -16.68 37.60 17.18
CA LEU A 535 -17.44 37.19 16.01
C LEU A 535 -18.07 38.43 15.37
N GLN A 536 -17.95 38.59 14.05
CA GLN A 536 -18.50 39.74 13.33
C GLN A 536 -18.82 39.47 11.86
N GLY A 537 -19.67 40.30 11.24
CA GLY A 537 -19.89 40.31 9.78
C GLY A 537 -20.83 39.23 9.22
N TRP A 538 -21.44 38.41 10.08
CA TRP A 538 -22.37 37.35 9.69
C TRP A 538 -23.74 37.90 9.29
N ALA A 539 -24.33 37.38 8.21
CA ALA A 539 -25.66 37.78 7.76
C ALA A 539 -26.78 37.15 8.61
N SER A 540 -26.57 35.91 9.06
CA SER A 540 -27.49 35.20 9.94
C SER A 540 -26.75 34.15 10.76
N VAL A 541 -27.24 33.92 11.99
CA VAL A 541 -26.78 32.82 12.85
C VAL A 541 -27.94 31.90 13.17
N LEU A 542 -27.80 30.63 12.80
CA LEU A 542 -28.70 29.54 13.16
C LEU A 542 -28.11 28.83 14.38
N ASP A 543 -28.63 29.15 15.55
CA ASP A 543 -28.27 28.50 16.81
C ASP A 543 -29.12 27.23 16.99
N ASN A 544 -28.47 26.08 16.87
CA ASN A 544 -29.04 24.74 17.03
C ASN A 544 -28.59 24.07 18.35
N GLY A 545 -28.11 24.85 19.32
CA GLY A 545 -27.66 24.33 20.61
C GLY A 545 -26.28 24.82 21.07
N LEU A 546 -25.86 26.01 20.64
CA LEU A 546 -24.59 26.64 21.00
C LEU A 546 -24.37 26.59 22.52
N SER A 547 -23.29 25.95 22.93
CA SER A 547 -22.75 26.05 24.28
C SER A 547 -21.44 26.84 24.26
N ALA A 548 -21.22 27.62 25.31
CA ALA A 548 -20.06 28.48 25.46
C ALA A 548 -19.31 28.13 26.74
N ALA A 549 -18.01 27.91 26.63
CA ALA A 549 -17.13 27.59 27.75
C ALA A 549 -15.94 28.56 27.81
N THR A 550 -15.35 28.70 29.00
CA THR A 550 -14.14 29.49 29.24
C THR A 550 -13.02 28.59 29.74
N MET A 551 -11.78 28.90 29.33
CA MET A 551 -10.57 28.25 29.85
C MET A 551 -9.62 29.34 30.38
N GLY A 552 -9.15 29.20 31.62
CA GLY A 552 -8.32 30.19 32.31
C GLY A 552 -9.12 31.28 33.08
N LEU A 553 -8.44 31.94 34.02
CA LEU A 553 -8.92 32.95 35.01
C LEU A 553 -10.45 33.05 35.22
N ASP A 554 -10.94 32.33 36.23
CA ASP A 554 -12.23 31.65 36.19
C ASP A 554 -13.37 32.25 37.06
N GLU A 555 -13.43 33.58 37.29
CA GLU A 555 -14.53 34.13 38.14
C GLU A 555 -15.19 35.44 37.65
N ASN A 556 -14.69 36.07 36.58
CA ASN A 556 -15.03 37.47 36.25
C ASN A 556 -15.38 37.75 34.77
N LEU A 557 -15.90 36.77 34.03
CA LEU A 557 -16.22 36.92 32.60
C LEU A 557 -17.70 36.71 32.33
N THR A 558 -18.26 37.52 31.43
CA THR A 558 -19.60 37.32 30.89
C THR A 558 -19.53 37.29 29.38
N ILE A 559 -19.96 36.17 28.80
CA ILE A 559 -20.10 36.00 27.36
C ILE A 559 -21.54 36.36 27.02
N ASP A 560 -21.72 37.44 26.25
CA ASP A 560 -23.03 37.82 25.76
C ASP A 560 -23.29 37.21 24.38
N ILE A 561 -23.98 36.08 24.37
CA ILE A 561 -24.51 35.44 23.15
C ILE A 561 -25.97 35.85 22.87
N SER A 562 -26.59 36.70 23.71
CA SER A 562 -28.02 37.02 23.61
C SER A 562 -28.36 37.88 22.38
N ALA A 563 -27.36 38.56 21.81
CA ALA A 563 -27.49 39.36 20.60
C ALA A 563 -27.16 38.60 19.31
N LEU A 564 -26.57 37.39 19.41
CA LEU A 564 -25.98 36.65 18.28
C LEU A 564 -26.95 36.48 17.10
N ALA A 565 -28.20 36.11 17.38
CA ALA A 565 -29.26 35.95 16.38
C ALA A 565 -29.75 37.28 15.74
N SER A 566 -29.40 38.44 16.31
CA SER A 566 -29.94 39.75 15.92
C SER A 566 -28.92 40.70 15.26
N ASN A 567 -27.62 40.53 15.53
CA ASN A 567 -26.56 41.39 14.99
C ASN A 567 -25.36 40.61 14.40
N GLY A 568 -25.37 39.27 14.45
CA GLY A 568 -24.28 38.44 13.91
C GLY A 568 -22.95 38.64 14.64
N GLN A 569 -22.99 39.09 15.90
CA GLN A 569 -21.81 39.38 16.71
C GLN A 569 -21.84 38.65 18.05
N ILE A 570 -20.68 38.17 18.47
CA ILE A 570 -20.41 37.76 19.86
C ILE A 570 -19.46 38.80 20.44
N THR A 571 -19.86 39.35 21.58
CA THR A 571 -19.02 40.25 22.36
C THR A 571 -18.74 39.62 23.71
N VAL A 572 -17.46 39.45 24.03
CA VAL A 572 -17.03 39.01 25.37
C VAL A 572 -16.72 40.24 26.19
N VAL A 573 -17.25 40.32 27.40
CA VAL A 573 -17.02 41.45 28.31
C VAL A 573 -16.45 40.93 29.62
N ALA A 574 -15.29 41.47 30.01
CA ALA A 574 -14.72 41.24 31.34
C ALA A 574 -15.53 42.04 32.37
N ASN A 575 -16.00 41.41 33.45
CA ASN A 575 -16.81 42.07 34.47
C ASN A 575 -16.05 42.24 35.80
N ASP A 576 -16.53 43.15 36.66
CA ASP A 576 -16.09 43.21 38.05
C ASP A 576 -16.77 42.07 38.82
N ALA A 577 -15.99 41.35 39.64
CA ALA A 577 -16.40 40.18 40.40
C ALA A 577 -17.86 40.18 40.91
N GLY A 578 -18.67 39.23 40.41
CA GLY A 578 -19.88 38.78 41.09
C GLY A 578 -21.24 39.09 40.46
N LYS A 579 -21.36 39.27 39.13
CA LYS A 579 -22.69 39.25 38.47
C LYS A 579 -22.69 38.45 37.17
N VAL A 580 -23.13 37.20 37.25
CA VAL A 580 -23.53 36.38 36.09
C VAL A 580 -24.78 36.99 35.47
N VAL A 581 -24.68 37.54 34.26
CA VAL A 581 -25.85 37.78 33.40
C VAL A 581 -26.02 36.52 32.55
N LYS A 582 -27.07 35.74 32.84
CA LYS A 582 -27.50 34.61 32.02
C LYS A 582 -27.79 35.10 30.59
N ALA A 583 -27.10 34.55 29.60
CA ALA A 583 -27.60 34.56 28.24
C ALA A 583 -28.91 33.75 28.21
N THR A 584 -30.01 34.41 27.85
CA THR A 584 -31.32 33.77 27.63
C THR A 584 -31.86 34.21 26.28
N GLY A 585 -32.05 33.23 25.40
CA GLY A 585 -32.87 33.24 24.20
C GLY A 585 -32.86 31.79 23.71
N LEU A 586 -33.96 31.04 23.70
CA LEU A 586 -35.08 31.20 22.77
C LEU A 586 -36.45 31.26 23.48
N LEU A 587 -37.37 32.01 22.88
CA LEU A 587 -38.74 32.25 23.35
C LEU A 587 -39.71 31.19 22.77
N TYR A 588 -40.34 30.36 23.62
CA TYR A 588 -41.81 30.22 23.61
C TYR A 588 -42.37 29.87 25.01
N ALA A 589 -42.86 30.93 25.67
CA ALA A 589 -43.91 31.03 26.70
C ALA A 589 -43.91 30.13 27.97
N GLY A 590 -43.54 30.72 29.11
CA GLY A 590 -43.92 30.23 30.44
C GLY A 590 -43.21 30.94 31.60
N LEU A 591 -43.71 32.11 31.97
CA LEU A 591 -43.24 32.98 33.07
C LEU A 591 -42.85 32.23 34.37
N TYR A 592 -41.64 32.45 34.89
CA TYR A 592 -41.39 32.56 36.34
C TYR A 592 -40.26 33.55 36.62
N THR A 593 -40.65 34.72 37.11
CA THR A 593 -39.78 35.74 37.68
C THR A 593 -39.49 35.42 39.15
N GLY A 594 -38.24 35.60 39.60
CA GLY A 594 -37.94 35.85 41.01
C GLY A 594 -36.76 35.07 41.58
N THR A 595 -35.61 35.76 41.64
CA THR A 595 -34.49 35.49 42.55
C THR A 595 -34.89 35.72 44.02
N ASP A 596 -34.27 35.00 44.97
CA ASP A 596 -33.76 35.66 46.18
C ASP A 596 -32.60 34.91 46.86
N MET A 597 -31.54 35.67 47.14
CA MET A 597 -30.55 35.40 48.18
C MET A 597 -30.83 36.33 49.37
N ALA A 598 -31.22 35.72 50.49
CA ALA A 598 -30.82 36.08 51.84
C ALA A 598 -30.35 37.53 52.11
N THR A 599 -31.24 38.53 52.05
CA THR A 599 -31.11 39.74 52.89
C THR A 599 -32.47 40.18 53.39
N GLY A 600 -32.56 40.35 54.70
CA GLY A 600 -33.80 40.71 55.36
C GLY A 600 -34.41 42.01 54.85
N ILE A 601 -35.73 41.95 54.63
CA ILE A 601 -36.71 43.03 54.77
C ILE A 601 -36.63 44.17 53.74
N TYR A 602 -37.53 44.11 52.75
CA TYR A 602 -38.25 45.29 52.25
C TYR A 602 -39.76 45.00 52.18
N THR A 603 -40.53 45.87 52.84
CA THR A 603 -42.00 45.87 52.87
C THR A 603 -42.58 46.47 51.59
N PHE A 604 -43.54 45.79 50.96
CA PHE A 604 -44.43 46.40 49.97
C PHE A 604 -45.75 46.79 50.64
N THR A 605 -46.13 48.06 50.45
CA THR A 605 -47.40 48.62 50.88
C THR A 605 -48.27 48.77 49.63
N ASP A 606 -49.39 48.07 49.53
CA ASP A 606 -50.46 48.40 48.57
C ASP A 606 -51.56 49.22 49.30
N PRO A 607 -52.01 50.38 48.78
CA PRO A 607 -52.88 51.32 49.50
C PRO A 607 -54.39 50.99 49.54
N THR A 608 -54.87 49.81 49.15
CA THR A 608 -56.31 49.64 48.83
C THR A 608 -57.19 48.79 49.77
N ARG A 609 -56.76 48.49 51.01
CA ARG A 609 -57.58 47.89 52.11
C ARG A 609 -57.94 46.39 51.90
N PRO A 610 -58.49 45.69 52.91
CA PRO A 610 -57.85 45.34 54.18
C PRO A 610 -57.89 43.82 54.47
N VAL A 611 -57.01 43.41 55.37
CA VAL A 611 -56.87 42.05 55.93
C VAL A 611 -58.13 41.64 56.71
N GLU A 612 -58.65 40.44 56.44
CA GLU A 612 -59.37 39.65 57.45
C GLU A 612 -58.76 38.25 57.60
N THR A 613 -58.52 37.97 58.87
CA THR A 613 -58.11 36.79 59.63
C THR A 613 -58.56 35.38 59.18
N ALA A 614 -57.61 34.46 59.31
CA ALA A 614 -57.66 33.19 60.08
C ALA A 614 -58.27 31.88 59.49
N GLU A 615 -57.45 30.83 59.70
CA GLU A 615 -57.77 29.41 60.00
C GLU A 615 -58.26 28.44 58.91
N ARG A 616 -57.29 27.61 58.46
CA ARG A 616 -57.20 26.13 58.59
C ARG A 616 -58.27 25.24 57.94
N ILE A 617 -57.80 24.34 57.05
CA ILE A 617 -58.01 22.87 56.87
C ILE A 617 -57.32 22.55 55.52
N GLY A 618 -56.51 21.54 55.26
CA GLY A 618 -56.05 20.34 55.94
C GLY A 618 -55.07 19.65 54.99
N THR A 619 -54.27 18.74 55.55
CA THR A 619 -53.12 18.04 54.97
C THR A 619 -53.37 17.40 53.58
N ILE A 620 -52.47 17.65 52.62
CA ILE A 620 -52.14 16.69 51.55
C ILE A 620 -50.64 16.38 51.64
N SER A 621 -50.39 15.09 51.71
CA SER A 621 -49.12 14.39 51.78
C SER A 621 -48.29 14.60 50.51
N SER A 622 -47.12 15.19 50.69
CA SER A 622 -45.89 14.93 49.91
C SER A 622 -44.74 14.96 50.95
N PRO A 623 -43.50 14.48 50.70
CA PRO A 623 -42.80 14.68 49.43
C PRO A 623 -41.80 13.61 48.98
N ALA A 624 -41.50 13.68 47.67
CA ALA A 624 -40.27 13.21 47.07
C ALA A 624 -39.05 13.81 47.79
N LEU A 625 -38.03 12.97 48.00
CA LEU A 625 -36.78 13.36 48.65
C LEU A 625 -35.92 14.21 47.71
N THR A 626 -35.60 15.39 48.23
CA THR A 626 -34.60 16.35 47.77
C THR A 626 -33.21 15.85 48.18
N TYR A 627 -32.22 15.86 47.27
CA TYR A 627 -30.82 15.93 47.69
C TYR A 627 -30.34 17.38 47.58
N ARG A 628 -30.05 17.99 48.74
CA ARG A 628 -29.29 19.25 48.85
C ARG A 628 -27.81 18.88 48.99
N ASN A 629 -26.95 19.49 48.17
CA ASN A 629 -25.53 19.50 48.45
C ASN A 629 -25.26 20.64 49.47
N ALA A 630 -24.67 20.31 50.61
CA ALA A 630 -24.17 21.26 51.59
C ALA A 630 -22.67 21.00 51.71
N GLY A 631 -21.83 22.01 51.41
CA GLY A 631 -20.39 21.87 51.54
C GLY A 631 -19.94 21.69 52.99
N PHE A 632 -18.83 20.97 53.20
CA PHE A 632 -17.71 21.29 54.11
C PHE A 632 -16.61 20.22 54.04
N ASP A 633 -15.39 20.67 54.38
CA ASP A 633 -14.07 20.02 54.50
C ASP A 633 -14.02 18.57 55.03
N GLY A 634 -13.16 17.74 54.40
CA GLY A 634 -12.38 16.69 55.07
C GLY A 634 -13.05 15.34 55.32
N GLU A 635 -12.63 14.34 54.53
CA GLU A 635 -12.84 12.88 54.59
C GLU A 635 -13.51 12.27 55.84
N GLN A 636 -14.82 11.95 55.76
CA GLN A 636 -15.50 10.77 56.36
C GLN A 636 -17.04 10.82 56.14
N TYR A 637 -17.67 9.69 55.80
CA TYR A 637 -19.12 9.56 55.63
C TYR A 637 -19.71 8.49 56.57
N LEU A 638 -20.87 8.79 57.17
CA LEU A 638 -21.61 7.89 58.06
C LEU A 638 -22.97 7.55 57.44
N MET A 639 -23.28 6.26 57.25
CA MET A 639 -24.57 5.80 56.71
C MET A 639 -25.28 4.85 57.69
N VAL A 640 -26.62 5.01 57.81
CA VAL A 640 -27.51 4.17 58.63
C VAL A 640 -28.62 3.62 57.75
N ASP A 641 -28.77 2.29 57.75
CA ASP A 641 -29.90 1.60 57.10
C ASP A 641 -31.17 1.67 57.97
N ARG A 642 -32.30 1.96 57.30
CA ARG A 642 -33.64 2.13 57.88
C ARG A 642 -34.31 0.82 58.30
N ALA A 643 -33.77 -0.35 57.97
CA ALA A 643 -34.38 -1.64 58.30
C ALA A 643 -33.72 -2.45 59.44
N GLY A 644 -32.57 -2.02 59.99
CA GLY A 644 -31.86 -2.89 60.97
C GLY A 644 -30.88 -2.26 61.95
N GLY A 645 -30.66 -0.94 61.95
CA GLY A 645 -29.87 -0.27 62.99
C GLY A 645 -28.39 -0.68 63.10
N LYS A 646 -27.70 -0.89 61.97
CA LYS A 646 -26.24 -1.13 61.93
C LYS A 646 -25.48 0.07 61.33
N LEU A 647 -24.26 0.28 61.83
CA LEU A 647 -23.35 1.40 61.50
C LEU A 647 -22.18 0.93 60.61
N TYR A 648 -21.80 1.77 59.64
CA TYR A 648 -20.69 1.55 58.71
C TYR A 648 -19.79 2.80 58.65
N GLU A 649 -18.48 2.59 58.49
CA GLU A 649 -17.44 3.64 58.37
C GLU A 649 -16.55 3.36 57.14
N THR A 650 -16.08 4.41 56.46
CA THR A 650 -15.18 4.32 55.29
C THR A 650 -13.98 5.27 55.47
N THR A 651 -12.79 4.87 54.99
CA THR A 651 -11.61 5.75 54.85
C THR A 651 -11.21 5.82 53.36
N GLY A 652 -10.88 7.04 52.89
CA GLY A 652 -11.01 7.49 51.50
C GLY A 652 -10.13 6.89 50.40
N THR A 653 -9.68 5.63 50.44
CA THR A 653 -8.86 5.08 49.34
C THR A 653 -9.06 3.59 48.97
N SER A 654 -10.11 2.88 49.42
CA SER A 654 -10.44 1.52 48.92
C SER A 654 -11.91 1.09 49.15
N PRO A 655 -12.52 0.24 48.31
CA PRO A 655 -13.95 -0.12 48.36
C PRO A 655 -14.24 -1.30 49.30
N LEU A 656 -13.78 -1.26 50.56
CA LEU A 656 -14.02 -2.30 51.55
C LEU A 656 -14.84 -1.79 52.73
N PHE A 657 -16.04 -2.34 52.92
CA PHE A 657 -16.90 -2.06 54.08
C PHE A 657 -16.49 -2.92 55.27
N LYS A 658 -16.15 -2.30 56.42
CA LYS A 658 -15.90 -3.02 57.68
C LYS A 658 -17.11 -2.99 58.59
N LEU A 659 -17.71 -4.15 58.87
CA LEU A 659 -18.80 -4.30 59.83
C LEU A 659 -18.28 -4.24 61.28
N LEU A 660 -18.74 -3.28 62.08
CA LEU A 660 -18.27 -3.09 63.46
C LEU A 660 -18.84 -4.08 64.49
N SER A 661 -19.71 -5.04 64.10
CA SER A 661 -20.10 -6.15 64.99
C SER A 661 -20.61 -7.41 64.26
N GLY A 662 -20.01 -8.57 64.57
CA GLY A 662 -20.45 -9.93 64.18
C GLY A 662 -19.47 -10.70 63.29
N SER A 663 -19.14 -11.94 63.67
CA SER A 663 -17.99 -12.76 63.21
C SER A 663 -18.06 -13.37 61.79
N TYR A 664 -16.86 -13.54 61.20
CA TYR A 664 -16.40 -13.99 59.86
C TYR A 664 -17.10 -15.14 59.09
N SER A 665 -17.21 -15.02 57.75
CA SER A 665 -16.33 -15.66 56.73
C SER A 665 -16.59 -15.05 55.32
N TYR A 666 -15.53 -14.85 54.52
CA TYR A 666 -15.51 -14.04 53.29
C TYR A 666 -16.06 -14.79 52.05
N ALA A 667 -17.19 -14.32 51.51
CA ALA A 667 -17.62 -14.49 50.12
C ALA A 667 -18.43 -13.25 49.72
N SER A 668 -18.00 -12.54 48.68
CA SER A 668 -18.60 -11.29 48.19
C SER A 668 -19.88 -11.58 47.39
N TRP A 669 -21.03 -11.10 47.87
CA TRP A 669 -22.32 -11.07 47.18
C TRP A 669 -22.80 -9.61 47.10
N HIS A 670 -23.14 -9.12 45.91
CA HIS A 670 -23.81 -7.84 45.68
C HIS A 670 -25.18 -8.11 45.00
N GLY A 671 -26.27 -7.74 45.67
CA GLY A 671 -27.64 -7.68 45.10
C GLY A 671 -28.49 -8.96 45.16
N ILE A 672 -29.69 -8.86 45.73
CA ILE A 672 -30.79 -9.84 45.60
C ILE A 672 -32.04 -9.05 45.19
N ASP A 673 -32.64 -9.35 44.04
CA ASP A 673 -33.94 -8.79 43.62
C ASP A 673 -35.00 -9.87 43.31
N ARG A 674 -36.29 -9.51 43.35
CA ARG A 674 -37.45 -10.43 43.25
C ARG A 674 -38.24 -10.21 41.94
N CYS A 675 -38.29 -11.21 41.04
CA CYS A 675 -39.37 -11.36 40.04
C CYS A 675 -40.15 -12.67 40.34
N ASN A 676 -41.49 -12.60 40.49
CA ASN A 676 -42.41 -13.74 40.74
C ASN A 676 -42.02 -14.77 41.85
N GLY A 677 -41.37 -14.32 42.92
CA GLY A 677 -41.13 -15.15 44.12
C GLY A 677 -39.86 -16.02 44.09
N VAL A 678 -38.98 -15.85 43.11
CA VAL A 678 -37.66 -16.50 43.03
C VAL A 678 -36.56 -15.43 43.03
N TYR A 679 -35.41 -15.74 43.64
CA TYR A 679 -34.26 -14.84 43.80
C TYR A 679 -33.17 -15.15 42.77
N TYR A 680 -32.63 -14.12 42.10
CA TYR A 680 -31.51 -14.24 41.17
C TYR A 680 -30.31 -13.41 41.67
N GLY A 681 -29.08 -13.90 41.46
CA GLY A 681 -27.83 -13.22 41.84
C GLY A 681 -27.17 -12.52 40.65
N ILE A 682 -26.66 -11.31 40.85
CA ILE A 682 -26.06 -10.45 39.82
C ILE A 682 -24.52 -10.57 39.90
N TYR A 683 -23.85 -10.66 38.75
CA TYR A 683 -22.38 -10.61 38.62
C TYR A 683 -22.05 -9.52 37.60
N ASP A 684 -21.64 -8.33 38.06
CA ASP A 684 -21.27 -7.22 37.18
C ASP A 684 -19.75 -7.20 36.93
N GLY A 685 -19.39 -7.15 35.65
CA GLY A 685 -18.14 -6.57 35.18
C GLY A 685 -18.40 -5.14 34.75
N ASP A 686 -17.78 -4.20 35.45
CA ASP A 686 -17.60 -2.77 35.19
C ASP A 686 -18.54 -2.05 34.20
N GLY A 687 -19.45 -1.22 34.75
CA GLY A 687 -19.63 0.14 34.21
C GLY A 687 -20.97 0.58 33.59
N MET A 688 -22.13 0.05 34.00
CA MET A 688 -23.44 0.62 33.56
C MET A 688 -24.31 1.09 34.74
N GLU A 689 -24.20 2.37 35.11
CA GLU A 689 -25.26 3.06 35.86
C GLU A 689 -26.23 3.72 34.88
N GLY A 690 -27.35 3.05 34.60
CA GLY A 690 -28.44 3.60 33.79
C GLY A 690 -29.64 2.65 33.72
N ALA A 691 -30.85 3.21 33.84
CA ALA A 691 -32.11 2.47 33.86
C ALA A 691 -32.25 1.46 32.69
N GLY A 692 -32.29 0.16 33.00
CA GLY A 692 -32.28 -0.92 32.02
C GLY A 692 -33.53 -1.79 32.03
N LEU A 693 -33.90 -2.28 30.84
CA LEU A 693 -34.76 -3.44 30.66
C LEU A 693 -33.90 -4.69 30.89
N TYR A 694 -34.35 -5.63 31.73
CA TYR A 694 -33.57 -6.83 32.06
C TYR A 694 -34.05 -8.03 31.24
N VAL A 695 -33.13 -8.61 30.46
CA VAL A 695 -33.34 -9.83 29.68
C VAL A 695 -32.67 -10.99 30.41
N PHE A 696 -33.42 -12.04 30.74
CA PHE A 696 -32.87 -13.25 31.34
C PHE A 696 -33.08 -14.45 30.41
N ALA A 697 -32.02 -15.25 30.22
CA ALA A 697 -32.15 -16.59 29.66
C ALA A 697 -32.76 -17.53 30.71
N ASP A 698 -33.75 -18.35 30.32
CA ASP A 698 -34.35 -19.33 31.21
C ASP A 698 -33.35 -20.47 31.45
N PRO A 699 -32.86 -20.70 32.68
CA PRO A 699 -31.84 -21.71 32.96
C PRO A 699 -32.34 -23.17 32.74
N ALA A 700 -33.62 -23.37 32.41
CA ALA A 700 -34.19 -24.65 32.02
C ALA A 700 -34.15 -24.92 30.50
N ASP A 701 -33.72 -23.97 29.67
CA ASP A 701 -33.72 -24.06 28.20
C ASP A 701 -32.31 -23.76 27.62
N PRO A 702 -31.43 -24.79 27.50
CA PRO A 702 -30.05 -24.62 27.02
C PRO A 702 -29.93 -24.35 25.51
N GLU A 703 -31.04 -24.36 24.76
CA GLU A 703 -31.08 -24.07 23.31
C GLU A 703 -31.56 -22.64 22.99
N GLY A 704 -31.87 -21.81 24.00
CA GLY A 704 -32.05 -20.36 23.82
C GLY A 704 -33.39 -19.91 23.22
N THR A 705 -34.43 -20.75 23.22
CA THR A 705 -35.67 -20.46 22.48
C THR A 705 -36.71 -19.63 23.26
N SER A 706 -36.49 -19.35 24.55
CA SER A 706 -37.45 -18.60 25.37
C SER A 706 -36.80 -17.47 26.18
N VAL A 707 -37.24 -16.24 25.93
CA VAL A 707 -36.82 -15.01 26.62
C VAL A 707 -37.96 -14.47 27.47
N LYS A 708 -37.69 -14.09 28.73
CA LYS A 708 -38.66 -13.41 29.61
C LYS A 708 -38.15 -12.02 29.99
N LEU A 709 -39.01 -11.00 29.84
CA LEU A 709 -38.71 -9.59 30.12
C LEU A 709 -39.53 -9.09 31.33
N CYS A 710 -38.88 -8.45 32.32
CA CYS A 710 -39.53 -7.68 33.40
C CYS A 710 -39.29 -6.17 33.12
N THR A 711 -40.34 -5.31 33.14
CA THR A 711 -40.23 -3.82 33.03
C THR A 711 -40.82 -3.14 34.27
N ASN A 712 -40.42 -1.89 34.58
CA ASN A 712 -40.90 -1.17 35.77
C ASN A 712 -41.44 0.27 35.51
N GLN A 713 -41.80 0.67 34.28
CA GLN A 713 -42.46 1.96 34.00
C GLN A 713 -43.40 1.97 32.78
N VAL A 714 -44.34 2.94 32.79
CA VAL A 714 -45.33 3.28 31.74
C VAL A 714 -44.74 4.37 30.83
N PHE A 715 -44.76 4.18 29.51
CA PHE A 715 -44.21 5.12 28.50
C PHE A 715 -45.25 6.18 28.07
N SER A 716 -44.82 7.38 27.65
CA SER A 716 -45.71 8.55 27.41
C SER A 716 -45.56 9.25 26.04
N SER A 717 -44.91 8.62 25.05
CA SER A 717 -44.86 9.11 23.66
C SER A 717 -44.60 7.97 22.66
N GLU A 718 -44.92 8.16 21.37
CA GLU A 718 -44.53 7.23 20.30
C GLU A 718 -42.99 7.15 20.27
N VAL A 719 -42.45 6.02 20.74
CA VAL A 719 -41.01 5.76 20.76
C VAL A 719 -40.80 4.36 20.22
N TRP A 720 -40.05 4.26 19.12
CA TRP A 720 -39.40 3.02 18.71
C TRP A 720 -38.12 2.91 19.53
N LYS A 721 -37.93 1.79 20.22
CA LYS A 721 -36.71 1.53 20.99
C LYS A 721 -36.20 0.16 20.63
N ASP A 722 -34.92 0.07 20.26
CA ASP A 722 -34.23 -1.20 20.02
C ASP A 722 -33.98 -1.91 21.34
N VAL A 723 -34.30 -3.21 21.40
CA VAL A 723 -34.37 -3.90 22.68
C VAL A 723 -33.42 -5.09 22.80
N ALA A 724 -33.13 -5.80 21.70
CA ALA A 724 -32.13 -6.88 21.67
C ALA A 724 -31.78 -7.29 20.24
N PHE A 725 -30.56 -7.79 20.06
CA PHE A 725 -30.02 -8.37 18.82
C PHE A 725 -29.44 -9.76 19.15
N ASP A 726 -29.89 -10.83 18.48
CA ASP A 726 -29.35 -12.18 18.68
C ASP A 726 -28.40 -12.67 17.57
N GLY A 727 -28.14 -11.83 16.57
CA GLY A 727 -27.31 -12.17 15.42
C GLY A 727 -28.08 -12.39 14.12
N GLU A 728 -29.39 -12.67 14.15
CA GLU A 728 -30.19 -12.88 12.91
C GLU A 728 -31.47 -12.05 12.82
N ARG A 729 -32.06 -11.56 13.94
CA ARG A 729 -33.34 -10.83 13.93
C ARG A 729 -33.38 -9.67 14.93
N TYR A 730 -34.20 -8.66 14.65
CA TYR A 730 -34.35 -7.47 15.52
C TYR A 730 -35.67 -7.49 16.29
N LEU A 731 -35.65 -7.09 17.57
CA LEU A 731 -36.86 -6.92 18.38
C LEU A 731 -37.20 -5.44 18.61
N PHE A 732 -38.39 -5.03 18.19
CA PHE A 732 -38.93 -3.68 18.34
C PHE A 732 -40.08 -3.65 19.34
N VAL A 733 -40.15 -2.59 20.15
CA VAL A 733 -41.31 -2.31 21.01
C VAL A 733 -41.94 -0.99 20.56
N ARG A 734 -43.24 -1.03 20.24
CA ARG A 734 -44.05 0.16 19.92
C ARG A 734 -45.09 0.39 21.01
N SER A 735 -45.12 1.59 21.60
CA SER A 735 -46.23 2.07 22.44
C SER A 735 -46.86 3.34 21.86
N ASP A 736 -48.19 3.43 21.87
CA ASP A 736 -48.89 4.69 21.58
C ASP A 736 -48.90 5.63 22.79
N ALA A 737 -49.21 6.90 22.52
CA ALA A 737 -49.12 7.98 23.51
C ALA A 737 -50.25 8.00 24.56
N GLU A 738 -51.24 7.09 24.57
CA GLU A 738 -52.29 7.09 25.59
C GLU A 738 -52.80 5.67 25.93
N GLY A 739 -52.02 4.93 26.73
CA GLY A 739 -52.54 3.82 27.53
C GLY A 739 -52.80 2.49 26.80
N GLY A 740 -52.34 2.31 25.57
CA GLY A 740 -52.33 1.02 24.87
C GLY A 740 -51.30 0.03 25.44
N THR A 741 -51.53 -1.27 25.26
CA THR A 741 -50.55 -2.32 25.63
C THR A 741 -49.46 -2.36 24.54
N PRO A 742 -48.17 -2.20 24.87
CA PRO A 742 -47.10 -2.17 23.88
C PRO A 742 -47.06 -3.44 23.02
N GLY A 743 -46.90 -3.27 21.70
CA GLY A 743 -46.68 -4.38 20.76
C GLY A 743 -45.19 -4.66 20.60
N ILE A 744 -44.82 -5.94 20.65
CA ILE A 744 -43.46 -6.43 20.41
C ILE A 744 -43.42 -7.05 19.02
N TYR A 745 -42.53 -6.55 18.16
CA TYR A 745 -42.37 -6.98 16.78
C TYR A 745 -40.97 -7.55 16.58
N GLN A 746 -40.87 -8.59 15.76
CA GLN A 746 -39.62 -9.18 15.30
C GLN A 746 -39.46 -8.84 13.82
N TYR A 747 -38.38 -8.15 13.47
CA TYR A 747 -38.01 -7.93 12.08
C TYR A 747 -37.08 -9.03 11.62
N ASP A 748 -37.44 -9.60 10.47
CA ASP A 748 -36.65 -10.56 9.74
C ASP A 748 -35.97 -9.83 8.57
N PRO A 749 -34.65 -9.61 8.62
CA PRO A 749 -33.91 -8.86 7.61
C PRO A 749 -33.73 -9.63 6.29
N GLU A 750 -33.88 -10.97 6.28
CA GLU A 750 -33.80 -11.77 5.04
C GLU A 750 -35.07 -11.66 4.19
N THR A 751 -36.22 -11.48 4.85
CA THR A 751 -37.54 -11.47 4.19
C THR A 751 -38.19 -10.09 4.16
N ASP A 752 -37.60 -9.11 4.85
CA ASP A 752 -38.11 -7.75 5.02
C ASP A 752 -39.54 -7.72 5.58
N GLN A 753 -39.79 -8.51 6.63
CA GLN A 753 -41.11 -8.63 7.27
C GLN A 753 -41.02 -8.42 8.79
N PHE A 754 -42.03 -7.75 9.35
CA PHE A 754 -42.21 -7.62 10.80
C PHE A 754 -43.30 -8.60 11.28
N THR A 755 -42.94 -9.46 12.24
CA THR A 755 -43.84 -10.42 12.87
C THR A 755 -44.20 -9.96 14.29
N LEU A 756 -45.49 -9.86 14.62
CA LEU A 756 -45.91 -9.53 15.98
C LEU A 756 -45.69 -10.74 16.91
N LEU A 757 -44.85 -10.58 17.92
CA LEU A 757 -44.56 -11.61 18.92
C LEU A 757 -45.49 -11.54 20.13
N SER A 758 -45.95 -10.34 20.51
CA SER A 758 -46.78 -10.13 21.70
C SER A 758 -47.44 -8.74 21.69
N GLY A 759 -48.74 -8.64 21.96
CA GLY A 759 -49.50 -7.38 21.96
C GLY A 759 -50.86 -7.51 21.26
N ALA A 760 -51.68 -6.45 21.24
CA ALA A 760 -52.96 -6.46 20.54
C ALA A 760 -52.82 -6.07 19.06
N GLU A 761 -53.36 -6.89 18.14
CA GLU A 761 -53.22 -6.83 16.66
C GLU A 761 -53.85 -5.60 15.95
N THR A 762 -54.25 -4.54 16.64
CA THR A 762 -55.11 -3.50 16.01
C THR A 762 -54.32 -2.34 15.41
N TYR A 763 -53.58 -2.54 14.32
CA TYR A 763 -53.08 -1.42 13.50
C TYR A 763 -53.00 -1.78 12.01
N SER A 764 -53.78 -1.09 11.17
CA SER A 764 -53.96 -1.38 9.74
C SER A 764 -53.21 -0.45 8.77
N ASP A 765 -52.45 0.53 9.26
CA ASP A 765 -51.94 1.62 8.40
C ASP A 765 -50.40 1.61 8.41
N TRP A 766 -49.82 1.00 7.37
CA TRP A 766 -48.39 0.73 7.17
C TRP A 766 -47.67 1.83 6.35
N GLU A 767 -47.91 3.12 6.61
CA GLU A 767 -47.31 4.21 5.81
C GLU A 767 -45.99 4.79 6.39
N GLY A 768 -45.53 4.35 7.57
CA GLY A 768 -44.36 4.93 8.26
C GLY A 768 -42.98 4.32 7.93
N LEU A 769 -42.91 3.29 7.08
CA LEU A 769 -41.67 2.54 6.81
C LEU A 769 -40.74 3.21 5.77
N ALA A 770 -41.25 4.11 4.94
CA ALA A 770 -40.46 4.74 3.88
C ALA A 770 -39.43 5.78 4.39
N VAL A 771 -39.52 6.21 5.65
CA VAL A 771 -38.62 7.23 6.24
C VAL A 771 -37.42 6.59 6.94
N PHE A 772 -37.47 5.30 7.30
CA PHE A 772 -36.36 4.58 7.92
C PHE A 772 -35.40 3.93 6.90
N ASP A 773 -35.85 3.70 5.67
CA ASP A 773 -35.05 3.06 4.62
C ASP A 773 -33.96 4.01 4.07
N SER A 774 -34.25 5.31 3.95
CA SER A 774 -33.29 6.30 3.41
C SER A 774 -32.10 6.60 4.33
N ASP A 775 -32.26 6.46 5.65
CA ASP A 775 -31.22 6.77 6.64
C ASP A 775 -30.37 5.55 7.02
N ILE A 776 -30.85 4.33 6.74
CA ILE A 776 -30.16 3.07 7.05
C ILE A 776 -29.53 2.44 5.80
N ALA A 777 -30.06 2.70 4.60
CA ALA A 777 -29.49 2.18 3.34
C ALA A 777 -27.98 2.47 3.15
N PRO A 778 -27.43 3.65 3.50
CA PRO A 778 -25.98 3.91 3.38
C PRO A 778 -25.12 3.10 4.35
N LEU A 779 -25.71 2.60 5.45
CA LEU A 779 -24.99 1.82 6.47
C LEU A 779 -25.02 0.31 6.19
N ARG A 780 -25.96 -0.20 5.38
CA ARG A 780 -26.13 -1.64 5.09
C ARG A 780 -25.09 -2.25 4.14
N ASN A 781 -24.33 -1.43 3.40
CA ASN A 781 -23.37 -1.91 2.39
C ASN A 781 -21.88 -1.77 2.81
N ARG A 782 -21.58 -1.48 4.08
CA ARG A 782 -20.18 -1.31 4.52
C ARG A 782 -19.54 -2.66 4.83
N LYS A 783 -18.43 -2.98 4.17
CA LYS A 783 -17.65 -4.21 4.41
C LYS A 783 -16.52 -3.97 5.43
N VAL A 784 -16.27 -4.98 6.27
CA VAL A 784 -15.08 -5.10 7.11
C VAL A 784 -14.29 -6.31 6.62
N TYR A 785 -13.14 -6.06 5.99
CA TYR A 785 -12.26 -7.12 5.50
C TYR A 785 -11.34 -7.61 6.61
N LEU A 786 -11.51 -8.86 7.02
CA LEU A 786 -10.67 -9.54 8.01
C LEU A 786 -9.58 -10.37 7.31
N LEU A 787 -8.33 -10.01 7.56
CA LEU A 787 -7.13 -10.72 7.12
C LEU A 787 -6.64 -11.65 8.23
N LEU A 788 -6.45 -12.93 7.90
CA LEU A 788 -5.86 -13.90 8.81
C LEU A 788 -4.35 -14.00 8.55
N PHE A 789 -3.56 -14.15 9.61
CA PHE A 789 -2.12 -14.35 9.50
C PHE A 789 -1.65 -15.41 10.47
N GLY A 790 -1.00 -16.46 9.96
CA GLY A 790 -0.62 -17.63 10.75
C GLY A 790 0.75 -18.22 10.43
N GLY A 791 1.19 -19.12 11.30
CA GLY A 791 2.39 -19.94 11.08
C GLY A 791 3.24 -20.12 12.33
N GLN A 792 4.57 -20.08 12.17
CA GLN A 792 5.53 -20.32 13.26
C GLN A 792 6.41 -19.12 13.61
N SER A 793 7.69 -19.35 13.94
CA SER A 793 8.60 -18.34 14.48
C SER A 793 8.86 -17.15 13.54
N ASN A 794 8.89 -17.37 12.23
CA ASN A 794 9.02 -16.30 11.24
C ASN A 794 7.69 -15.56 11.00
N ALA A 795 6.53 -16.22 11.16
CA ALA A 795 5.22 -15.56 11.20
C ALA A 795 5.04 -14.68 12.45
N LEU A 796 5.52 -15.16 13.61
CA LEU A 796 5.53 -14.39 14.86
C LEU A 796 6.33 -13.09 14.71
N GLY A 797 7.49 -13.19 14.05
CA GLY A 797 8.33 -12.05 13.70
C GLY A 797 9.44 -11.75 14.71
N TRP A 798 10.61 -11.44 14.16
CA TRP A 798 11.79 -10.94 14.88
C TRP A 798 12.18 -9.52 14.43
N GLY A 799 11.24 -8.80 13.81
CA GLY A 799 11.44 -7.43 13.35
C GLY A 799 11.59 -6.49 14.53
N TYR A 800 12.49 -5.51 14.41
CA TYR A 800 12.75 -4.51 15.43
C TYR A 800 12.09 -3.19 15.05
N HIS A 801 11.24 -2.64 15.92
CA HIS A 801 10.68 -1.30 15.73
C HIS A 801 11.76 -0.23 15.49
N GLN A 802 12.92 -0.34 16.16
CA GLN A 802 14.06 0.56 15.95
C GLN A 802 14.50 0.64 14.49
N TYR A 803 14.42 -0.46 13.74
CA TYR A 803 14.77 -0.45 12.32
C TYR A 803 13.81 0.44 11.51
N LEU A 804 12.51 0.43 11.83
CA LEU A 804 11.53 1.32 11.20
C LEU A 804 11.86 2.79 11.50
N GLN A 805 12.25 3.10 12.73
CA GLN A 805 12.69 4.45 13.11
C GLN A 805 13.97 4.86 12.36
N ASP A 806 14.96 3.97 12.30
CA ASP A 806 16.23 4.21 11.63
C ASP A 806 16.08 4.42 10.11
N GLN A 807 15.08 3.76 9.50
CA GLN A 807 14.73 3.94 8.08
C GLN A 807 13.68 5.05 7.86
N ASN A 808 13.15 5.63 8.93
CA ASN A 808 12.02 6.56 8.89
C ASN A 808 10.81 5.99 8.11
N ASP A 809 10.52 4.72 8.33
CA ASP A 809 9.46 3.97 7.68
C ASP A 809 8.07 4.35 8.28
N PRO A 810 7.02 4.60 7.47
CA PRO A 810 5.68 4.92 7.96
C PRO A 810 5.09 3.87 8.93
N LEU A 811 5.48 2.60 8.81
CA LEU A 811 5.02 1.52 9.67
C LEU A 811 5.49 1.64 11.13
N GLN A 812 6.37 2.60 11.43
CA GLN A 812 6.74 2.93 12.82
C GLN A 812 5.55 3.51 13.62
N PHE A 813 4.56 4.10 12.94
CA PHE A 813 3.41 4.72 13.59
C PHE A 813 2.22 3.77 13.69
N VAL A 814 1.23 4.15 14.51
CA VAL A 814 -0.05 3.46 14.61
C VAL A 814 -0.78 3.59 13.26
N GLN A 815 -1.25 2.46 12.74
CA GLN A 815 -2.05 2.39 11.53
C GLN A 815 -3.52 2.59 11.92
N GLU A 816 -3.96 3.85 11.92
CA GLU A 816 -5.31 4.23 12.38
C GLU A 816 -6.44 3.64 11.52
N ASP A 817 -6.15 3.26 10.29
CA ASP A 817 -7.08 2.66 9.32
C ASP A 817 -7.09 1.13 9.34
N ILE A 818 -6.30 0.49 10.22
CA ILE A 818 -6.20 -0.98 10.31
C ILE A 818 -6.41 -1.43 11.75
N ASP A 819 -7.47 -2.21 11.97
CA ASP A 819 -7.72 -2.86 13.25
C ASP A 819 -6.86 -4.12 13.44
N PHE A 820 -6.47 -4.40 14.68
CA PHE A 820 -5.65 -5.53 15.07
C PHE A 820 -6.25 -6.20 16.30
N LEU A 821 -6.51 -7.52 16.23
CA LEU A 821 -6.93 -8.25 17.42
C LEU A 821 -5.73 -8.59 18.31
N TYR A 822 -5.71 -8.04 19.53
CA TYR A 822 -4.76 -8.42 20.56
C TYR A 822 -5.15 -9.75 21.24
N HIS A 823 -4.30 -10.77 21.08
CA HIS A 823 -4.43 -12.07 21.74
C HIS A 823 -3.33 -12.26 22.79
N LYS A 824 -3.70 -12.63 24.02
CA LYS A 824 -2.78 -12.82 25.15
C LYS A 824 -2.09 -14.19 25.07
N PRO A 825 -0.76 -14.30 25.23
CA PRO A 825 -0.09 -15.59 25.29
C PRO A 825 -0.07 -16.22 26.69
N TYR A 826 -0.01 -15.44 27.80
CA TYR A 826 -0.01 -15.98 29.19
C TYR A 826 -0.47 -14.95 30.25
N SER A 827 -0.97 -15.44 31.39
CA SER A 827 -1.50 -14.64 32.50
C SER A 827 -0.39 -13.95 33.33
N SER A 828 -0.19 -12.66 33.13
CA SER A 828 0.53 -11.80 34.07
C SER A 828 -0.22 -10.47 34.25
N ALA A 829 -0.20 -9.97 35.49
CA ALA A 829 -0.91 -8.75 35.88
C ALA A 829 -0.35 -7.51 35.17
N GLY A 830 -1.23 -6.66 34.62
CA GLY A 830 -0.87 -5.39 33.98
C GLY A 830 -1.05 -5.32 32.46
N MET A 831 -1.57 -6.36 31.80
CA MET A 831 -1.83 -6.36 30.35
C MET A 831 -3.33 -6.26 30.01
N LEU A 832 -3.66 -5.58 28.90
CA LEU A 832 -5.02 -5.37 28.36
C LEU A 832 -5.85 -6.67 28.30
N PRO A 833 -7.18 -6.63 28.48
CA PRO A 833 -8.04 -7.82 28.38
C PRO A 833 -7.80 -8.65 27.09
N GLU A 834 -7.94 -9.97 27.19
CA GLU A 834 -7.83 -10.86 26.01
C GLU A 834 -8.93 -10.51 24.99
N ASN A 835 -8.60 -10.50 23.70
CA ASN A 835 -9.51 -10.14 22.58
C ASN A 835 -9.87 -8.65 22.49
N THR A 836 -8.96 -7.76 22.92
CA THR A 836 -9.13 -6.32 22.71
C THR A 836 -8.78 -5.96 21.26
N LEU A 837 -9.68 -5.26 20.56
CA LEU A 837 -9.35 -4.64 19.27
C LEU A 837 -8.48 -3.40 19.52
N LEU A 838 -7.30 -3.39 18.93
CA LEU A 838 -6.37 -2.28 18.90
C LEU A 838 -6.22 -1.78 17.46
N LYS A 839 -5.52 -0.68 17.28
CA LYS A 839 -4.97 -0.30 15.98
C LYS A 839 -3.67 -1.04 15.73
N LEU A 840 -3.41 -1.43 14.48
CA LEU A 840 -2.18 -2.12 14.11
C LEU A 840 -0.98 -1.19 14.36
N GLN A 841 0.02 -1.67 15.08
CA GLN A 841 1.25 -0.93 15.33
C GLN A 841 2.40 -1.91 15.55
N SER A 842 3.61 -1.48 15.18
CA SER A 842 4.82 -2.22 15.50
C SER A 842 4.98 -2.32 17.02
N GLY A 843 4.84 -3.52 17.57
CA GLY A 843 4.83 -3.78 19.02
C GLY A 843 3.59 -4.49 19.53
N ASN A 844 2.56 -4.62 18.69
CA ASN A 844 1.41 -5.48 18.95
C ASN A 844 1.75 -7.00 18.91
N SER A 845 3.02 -7.39 18.70
CA SER A 845 3.36 -8.81 18.53
C SER A 845 3.17 -9.61 19.81
N ASN A 846 2.56 -10.78 19.62
CA ASN A 846 2.31 -11.81 20.62
C ASN A 846 3.60 -12.50 21.15
N THR A 847 4.76 -11.82 21.14
CA THR A 847 6.06 -12.40 21.52
C THR A 847 6.47 -11.97 22.93
N GLN A 848 6.48 -12.95 23.85
CA GLN A 848 7.09 -12.96 25.18
C GLN A 848 7.70 -11.63 25.71
N VAL A 849 7.00 -10.97 26.64
CA VAL A 849 7.65 -10.08 27.61
C VAL A 849 8.48 -10.95 28.56
N LYS A 850 9.77 -11.16 28.27
CA LYS A 850 10.70 -11.66 29.29
C LYS A 850 10.94 -10.57 30.33
N GLN A 851 10.93 -10.96 31.60
CA GLN A 851 10.92 -10.05 32.75
C GLN A 851 12.11 -9.07 32.76
N PRO A 852 11.93 -7.85 33.33
CA PRO A 852 13.01 -6.89 33.53
C PRO A 852 14.02 -7.43 34.55
N GLY A 853 15.23 -7.80 34.11
CA GLY A 853 16.27 -8.28 35.03
C GLY A 853 17.60 -8.72 34.42
N GLU A 854 17.65 -9.08 33.14
CA GLU A 854 18.89 -9.49 32.47
C GLU A 854 19.14 -8.61 31.25
N TYR A 855 19.72 -7.43 31.46
CA TYR A 855 20.67 -6.67 30.62
C TYR A 855 20.71 -5.22 31.15
N PRO A 856 21.89 -4.62 31.39
CA PRO A 856 21.98 -3.35 32.08
C PRO A 856 21.59 -2.18 31.17
N ALA A 857 20.54 -1.48 31.58
CA ALA A 857 20.21 -0.08 31.31
C ALA A 857 20.14 0.40 29.83
N LEU A 858 18.93 0.31 29.26
CA LEU A 858 18.37 1.39 28.43
C LEU A 858 16.97 1.70 28.97
N THR A 859 16.78 2.94 29.41
CA THR A 859 15.53 3.44 29.98
C THR A 859 14.57 3.87 28.88
N ASN A 860 13.37 3.27 28.88
CA ASN A 860 12.12 3.69 28.26
C ASN A 860 11.83 3.34 26.77
N ALA A 861 11.73 2.04 26.46
CA ALA A 861 10.56 1.42 25.79
C ALA A 861 10.72 -0.11 25.83
N PRO A 862 9.70 -0.90 26.19
CA PRO A 862 9.79 -2.36 26.15
C PRO A 862 9.97 -2.80 24.69
N ILE A 863 10.88 -3.74 24.47
CA ILE A 863 11.36 -4.20 23.16
C ILE A 863 10.19 -4.62 22.26
N SER A 864 9.75 -3.72 21.37
CA SER A 864 8.62 -3.90 20.46
C SER A 864 9.10 -4.69 19.22
N ARG A 865 8.76 -5.98 19.17
CA ARG A 865 8.96 -6.82 18.00
C ARG A 865 7.71 -6.90 17.13
N PHE A 866 7.87 -7.19 15.86
CA PHE A 866 6.78 -7.43 14.90
C PHE A 866 7.18 -8.43 13.81
N GLY A 867 6.20 -8.94 13.08
CA GLY A 867 6.39 -9.87 11.96
C GLY A 867 5.84 -9.34 10.64
N PRO A 868 5.71 -10.20 9.63
CA PRO A 868 5.26 -9.78 8.30
C PRO A 868 3.83 -9.22 8.28
N GLU A 869 3.05 -9.41 9.36
CA GLU A 869 1.67 -8.89 9.45
C GLU A 869 1.57 -7.37 9.24
N MET A 870 2.64 -6.62 9.57
CA MET A 870 2.65 -5.15 9.47
C MET A 870 2.51 -4.70 8.03
N SER A 871 3.44 -5.12 7.16
CA SER A 871 3.42 -4.78 5.74
C SER A 871 2.35 -5.55 4.98
N PHE A 872 2.05 -6.80 5.37
CA PHE A 872 0.96 -7.58 4.79
C PHE A 872 -0.39 -6.87 4.88
N ALA A 873 -0.78 -6.39 6.07
CA ALA A 873 -2.06 -5.72 6.25
C ALA A 873 -2.07 -4.33 5.59
N ARG A 874 -0.95 -3.59 5.66
CA ARG A 874 -0.81 -2.27 5.02
C ARG A 874 -1.00 -2.34 3.51
N VAL A 875 -0.31 -3.26 2.83
CA VAL A 875 -0.40 -3.42 1.37
C VAL A 875 -1.83 -3.77 0.95
N VAL A 876 -2.49 -4.68 1.67
CA VAL A 876 -3.89 -5.03 1.35
C VAL A 876 -4.82 -3.84 1.59
N ARG A 877 -4.66 -3.09 2.69
CA ARG A 877 -5.46 -1.89 2.95
C ARG A 877 -5.29 -0.81 1.90
N ASP A 878 -4.05 -0.57 1.45
CA ASP A 878 -3.75 0.43 0.41
C ASP A 878 -4.39 0.13 -0.94
N ARG A 879 -4.65 -1.15 -1.23
CA ARG A 879 -5.22 -1.61 -2.50
C ARG A 879 -6.73 -1.76 -2.47
N ILE A 880 -7.37 -1.78 -1.30
CA ILE A 880 -8.83 -1.78 -1.18
C ILE A 880 -9.34 -0.38 -1.54
N ALA A 881 -9.97 -0.26 -2.72
CA ALA A 881 -10.46 1.00 -3.27
C ALA A 881 -11.75 1.52 -2.63
N VAL A 882 -12.44 0.70 -1.82
CA VAL A 882 -13.67 1.08 -1.12
C VAL A 882 -13.37 2.08 0.00
N PRO A 883 -13.75 3.37 -0.11
CA PRO A 883 -13.37 4.42 0.85
C PRO A 883 -13.92 4.17 2.26
N ASP A 884 -15.07 3.49 2.35
CA ASP A 884 -15.79 3.19 3.60
C ASP A 884 -15.50 1.79 4.17
N ALA A 885 -14.66 0.98 3.51
CA ALA A 885 -14.31 -0.35 4.01
C ALA A 885 -13.30 -0.25 5.15
N ASN A 886 -13.53 -1.04 6.21
CA ASN A 886 -12.57 -1.19 7.31
C ASN A 886 -11.73 -2.44 7.08
N VAL A 887 -10.43 -2.39 7.40
CA VAL A 887 -9.56 -3.57 7.35
C VAL A 887 -9.16 -3.95 8.76
N ALA A 888 -9.23 -5.24 9.05
CA ALA A 888 -8.77 -5.82 10.30
C ALA A 888 -7.78 -6.94 10.00
N VAL A 889 -6.75 -7.10 10.84
CA VAL A 889 -5.83 -8.23 10.78
C VAL A 889 -5.80 -8.99 12.10
N MET A 890 -5.87 -10.31 12.00
CA MET A 890 -5.72 -11.24 13.12
C MET A 890 -4.45 -12.05 12.91
N LYS A 891 -3.52 -11.97 13.87
CA LYS A 891 -2.32 -12.80 13.87
C LYS A 891 -2.36 -13.87 14.96
N TYR A 892 -2.14 -15.12 14.56
CA TYR A 892 -1.87 -16.21 15.49
C TYR A 892 -0.78 -17.14 14.96
N ALA A 893 0.37 -17.13 15.63
CA ALA A 893 1.52 -17.96 15.25
C ALA A 893 2.22 -18.51 16.50
N TYR A 894 2.89 -19.65 16.37
CA TYR A 894 3.59 -20.29 17.49
C TYR A 894 4.97 -20.79 17.08
N GLY A 895 6.03 -20.29 17.74
CA GLY A 895 7.40 -20.65 17.43
C GLY A 895 7.70 -22.14 17.64
N GLY A 896 8.32 -22.78 16.65
CA GLY A 896 8.66 -24.21 16.71
C GLY A 896 7.50 -25.16 16.45
N SER A 897 6.34 -24.66 16.01
CA SER A 897 5.19 -25.50 15.63
C SER A 897 5.29 -26.05 14.20
N GLY A 898 4.73 -27.23 13.98
CA GLY A 898 4.57 -27.89 12.69
C GLY A 898 3.19 -28.49 12.49
N LEU A 899 2.96 -29.07 11.31
CA LEU A 899 1.66 -29.57 10.85
C LEU A 899 1.43 -31.08 11.13
N TYR A 900 2.23 -31.70 12.00
CA TYR A 900 2.29 -33.16 12.15
C TYR A 900 1.94 -33.70 13.54
N THR A 901 1.63 -32.85 14.53
CA THR A 901 1.28 -33.30 15.88
C THR A 901 -0.03 -32.70 16.41
N THR A 902 -0.79 -33.52 17.15
CA THR A 902 -2.13 -33.18 17.71
C THR A 902 -2.09 -32.12 18.82
N ASP A 903 -0.92 -31.69 19.26
CA ASP A 903 -0.72 -30.55 20.16
C ASP A 903 -0.39 -29.24 19.41
N GLN A 904 -0.27 -29.28 18.08
CA GLN A 904 0.15 -28.15 17.25
C GLN A 904 -0.89 -27.79 16.17
N TRP A 905 -0.47 -27.55 14.93
CA TRP A 905 -1.33 -27.13 13.82
C TRP A 905 -1.98 -28.29 13.07
N TRP A 906 -1.80 -29.53 13.54
CA TRP A 906 -2.30 -30.71 12.84
C TRP A 906 -3.82 -30.62 12.59
N PRO A 907 -4.27 -30.68 11.34
CA PRO A 907 -5.69 -30.72 10.98
C PRO A 907 -6.19 -32.17 10.99
N ASP A 908 -7.39 -32.39 11.51
CA ASP A 908 -8.00 -33.72 11.39
C ASP A 908 -8.59 -33.98 9.99
N GLY A 909 -8.76 -32.90 9.20
CA GLY A 909 -9.27 -32.93 7.83
C GLY A 909 -10.79 -32.87 7.77
N THR A 910 -11.46 -32.44 8.84
CA THR A 910 -12.90 -32.27 8.94
C THR A 910 -13.21 -30.98 9.68
N ALA A 911 -14.33 -30.33 9.38
CA ALA A 911 -14.75 -29.14 10.12
C ALA A 911 -15.09 -29.41 11.62
N ASP A 912 -14.95 -30.65 12.11
CA ASP A 912 -15.12 -30.99 13.52
C ASP A 912 -13.83 -30.73 14.30
N ARG A 913 -13.78 -29.53 14.84
CA ARG A 913 -12.75 -29.04 15.75
C ARG A 913 -12.28 -30.01 16.86
N SER A 914 -13.11 -30.95 17.32
CA SER A 914 -12.84 -31.68 18.56
C SER A 914 -11.62 -32.61 18.50
N ALA A 915 -11.21 -33.05 17.31
CA ALA A 915 -10.02 -33.87 17.10
C ALA A 915 -8.81 -33.10 16.54
N ASP A 916 -8.98 -31.82 16.18
CA ASP A 916 -7.91 -30.95 15.70
C ASP A 916 -6.76 -30.72 16.69
N GLY A 917 -5.62 -30.33 16.15
CA GLY A 917 -4.44 -29.91 16.90
C GLY A 917 -4.74 -28.76 17.87
N THR A 918 -4.15 -28.79 19.07
CA THR A 918 -4.46 -27.79 20.12
C THR A 918 -4.19 -26.34 19.70
N LEU A 919 -3.13 -26.07 18.93
CA LEU A 919 -2.88 -24.71 18.41
C LEU A 919 -3.89 -24.32 17.34
N TYR A 920 -4.26 -25.26 16.47
CA TYR A 920 -5.27 -25.03 15.43
C TYR A 920 -6.64 -24.73 16.05
N GLN A 921 -7.03 -25.47 17.09
CA GLN A 921 -8.24 -25.21 17.86
C GLN A 921 -8.27 -23.81 18.51
N ILE A 922 -7.13 -23.29 18.97
CA ILE A 922 -7.06 -21.94 19.55
C ILE A 922 -7.08 -20.88 18.45
N PHE A 923 -6.43 -21.13 17.32
CA PHE A 923 -6.56 -20.29 16.13
C PHE A 923 -8.03 -20.14 15.73
N GLN A 924 -8.77 -21.25 15.60
CA GLN A 924 -10.18 -21.23 15.26
C GLN A 924 -11.02 -20.41 16.26
N GLN A 925 -10.79 -20.58 17.58
CA GLN A 925 -11.43 -19.75 18.60
C GLN A 925 -11.15 -18.26 18.41
N THR A 926 -9.90 -17.94 18.09
CA THR A 926 -9.47 -16.55 17.98
C THR A 926 -10.07 -15.90 16.75
N VAL A 927 -10.26 -16.64 15.65
CA VAL A 927 -11.01 -16.16 14.47
C VAL A 927 -12.46 -15.82 14.85
N TRP A 928 -13.19 -16.73 15.49
CA TRP A 928 -14.58 -16.45 15.90
C TRP A 928 -14.69 -15.26 16.86
N ARG A 929 -13.75 -15.14 17.80
CA ARG A 929 -13.70 -13.99 18.72
C ARG A 929 -13.37 -12.69 17.99
N THR A 930 -12.52 -12.73 16.97
CA THR A 930 -12.22 -11.56 16.13
C THR A 930 -13.46 -11.12 15.39
N VAL A 931 -14.15 -12.04 14.74
CA VAL A 931 -15.40 -11.75 14.02
C VAL A 931 -16.45 -11.16 14.97
N ALA A 932 -16.61 -11.74 16.17
CA ALA A 932 -17.53 -11.20 17.16
C ALA A 932 -17.14 -9.79 17.64
N ALA A 933 -15.86 -9.53 17.87
CA ALA A 933 -15.38 -8.21 18.26
C ALA A 933 -15.57 -7.16 17.15
N LEU A 934 -15.32 -7.54 15.90
CA LEU A 934 -15.53 -6.68 14.73
C LEU A 934 -17.01 -6.40 14.52
N LYS A 935 -17.89 -7.40 14.62
CA LYS A 935 -19.35 -7.20 14.56
C LYS A 935 -19.85 -6.32 15.70
N ASN A 936 -19.25 -6.38 16.89
CA ASN A 936 -19.62 -5.47 17.98
C ASN A 936 -19.15 -4.02 17.71
N LYS A 937 -17.97 -3.85 17.11
CA LYS A 937 -17.43 -2.53 16.76
C LYS A 937 -18.13 -1.92 15.53
N TYR A 938 -18.52 -2.76 14.58
CA TYR A 938 -19.14 -2.42 13.30
C TYR A 938 -20.47 -3.18 13.13
N PRO A 939 -21.51 -2.83 13.93
CA PRO A 939 -22.75 -3.60 14.01
C PRO A 939 -23.61 -3.61 12.75
N TYR A 940 -23.32 -2.73 11.80
CA TYR A 940 -24.05 -2.60 10.53
C TYR A 940 -23.21 -3.07 9.32
N SER A 941 -22.02 -3.63 9.56
CA SER A 941 -21.10 -4.05 8.50
C SER A 941 -20.96 -5.56 8.39
N ASP A 942 -20.84 -6.05 7.17
CA ASP A 942 -20.50 -7.44 6.91
C ASP A 942 -19.02 -7.67 7.13
N VAL A 943 -18.70 -8.63 8.01
CA VAL A 943 -17.31 -9.05 8.26
C VAL A 943 -16.97 -10.18 7.29
N GLU A 944 -16.19 -9.85 6.28
CA GLU A 944 -15.73 -10.78 5.25
C GLU A 944 -14.30 -11.22 5.57
N ILE A 945 -14.08 -12.54 5.70
CA ILE A 945 -12.73 -13.07 5.85
C ILE A 945 -12.12 -13.18 4.44
N LEU A 946 -11.25 -12.24 4.11
CA LEU A 946 -10.72 -12.08 2.76
C LEU A 946 -9.69 -13.16 2.40
N GLY A 947 -8.83 -13.52 3.35
CA GLY A 947 -7.84 -14.56 3.13
C GLY A 947 -6.80 -14.69 4.25
N MET A 948 -5.84 -15.58 4.03
CA MET A 948 -4.86 -15.99 5.03
C MET A 948 -3.42 -15.99 4.51
N GLY A 949 -2.55 -15.21 5.15
CA GLY A 949 -1.09 -15.32 5.00
C GLY A 949 -0.53 -16.43 5.89
N TRP A 950 0.32 -17.30 5.35
CA TRP A 950 0.87 -18.46 6.06
C TRP A 950 2.40 -18.55 5.94
N VAL A 951 3.10 -18.46 7.08
CA VAL A 951 4.57 -18.54 7.15
C VAL A 951 5.00 -19.67 8.08
N GLN A 952 5.13 -20.89 7.52
CA GLN A 952 5.46 -22.10 8.25
C GLN A 952 6.16 -23.15 7.37
N GLY A 953 6.90 -24.06 8.00
CA GLY A 953 7.48 -25.26 7.37
C GLY A 953 8.79 -25.68 7.99
N GLU A 954 9.44 -24.83 8.79
CA GLU A 954 10.80 -25.09 9.26
C GLU A 954 10.84 -26.23 10.28
N SER A 955 9.86 -26.34 11.17
CA SER A 955 9.77 -27.47 12.11
C SER A 955 9.53 -28.81 11.41
N ASP A 956 8.76 -28.82 10.32
CA ASP A 956 8.48 -30.00 9.52
C ASP A 956 9.73 -30.46 8.73
N ALA A 957 10.49 -29.49 8.22
CA ALA A 957 11.80 -29.72 7.62
C ALA A 957 12.83 -30.27 8.63
N MET A 958 12.66 -29.95 9.92
CA MET A 958 13.57 -30.36 11.00
C MET A 958 13.29 -31.78 11.52
N ASN A 959 12.02 -32.11 11.75
CA ASN A 959 11.62 -33.28 12.54
C ASN A 959 11.27 -34.52 11.71
N GLY A 960 11.66 -34.56 10.44
CA GLY A 960 11.41 -35.69 9.54
C GLY A 960 9.93 -35.84 9.13
N ALA A 961 9.14 -34.76 9.24
CA ALA A 961 7.73 -34.73 8.84
C ALA A 961 7.51 -34.16 7.42
N ALA A 962 8.59 -33.77 6.73
CA ALA A 962 8.54 -33.17 5.41
C ALA A 962 7.77 -33.99 4.36
N ASP A 963 7.84 -35.32 4.42
CA ASP A 963 7.15 -36.22 3.48
C ASP A 963 5.62 -36.16 3.60
N SER A 964 5.10 -35.78 4.76
CA SER A 964 3.66 -35.62 5.02
C SER A 964 3.20 -34.16 4.95
N TYR A 965 4.11 -33.22 4.65
CA TYR A 965 3.82 -31.79 4.70
C TYR A 965 2.78 -31.36 3.65
N GLU A 966 2.89 -31.86 2.42
CA GLU A 966 1.94 -31.55 1.33
C GLU A 966 0.51 -31.96 1.70
N GLU A 967 0.34 -33.18 2.19
CA GLU A 967 -0.95 -33.72 2.61
C GLU A 967 -1.51 -32.96 3.82
N ASN A 968 -0.69 -32.72 4.84
CA ASN A 968 -1.14 -32.00 6.04
C ASN A 968 -1.48 -30.54 5.75
N LEU A 969 -0.71 -29.86 4.90
CA LEU A 969 -1.01 -28.48 4.49
C LEU A 969 -2.29 -28.40 3.65
N THR A 970 -2.50 -29.36 2.74
CA THR A 970 -3.74 -29.45 1.96
C THR A 970 -4.94 -29.61 2.89
N ARG A 971 -4.87 -30.56 3.83
CA ARG A 971 -5.94 -30.77 4.83
C ARG A 971 -6.17 -29.53 5.69
N PHE A 972 -5.12 -28.85 6.10
CA PHE A 972 -5.24 -27.63 6.91
C PHE A 972 -6.02 -26.54 6.17
N ILE A 973 -5.72 -26.35 4.87
CA ILE A 973 -6.43 -25.38 4.02
C ILE A 973 -7.90 -25.79 3.85
N GLU A 974 -8.16 -27.06 3.53
CA GLU A 974 -9.51 -27.60 3.38
C GLU A 974 -10.35 -27.44 4.67
N ASP A 975 -9.74 -27.66 5.82
CA ASP A 975 -10.38 -27.59 7.13
C ASP A 975 -10.70 -26.14 7.54
N VAL A 976 -9.75 -25.21 7.35
CA VAL A 976 -10.01 -23.78 7.55
C VAL A 976 -11.14 -23.30 6.63
N ARG A 977 -11.16 -23.75 5.37
CA ARG A 977 -12.23 -23.42 4.42
C ARG A 977 -13.58 -24.02 4.84
N GLY A 978 -13.58 -25.27 5.28
CA GLY A 978 -14.77 -25.93 5.82
C GLY A 978 -15.31 -25.28 7.09
N THR A 979 -14.43 -24.65 7.88
CA THR A 979 -14.80 -23.99 9.14
C THR A 979 -15.27 -22.55 8.96
N PHE A 980 -14.67 -21.78 8.04
CA PHE A 980 -14.86 -20.32 7.97
C PHE A 980 -15.42 -19.80 6.65
N ASN A 981 -14.87 -20.23 5.52
CA ASN A 981 -15.29 -19.77 4.18
C ASN A 981 -14.75 -20.75 3.14
N THR A 982 -15.63 -21.40 2.37
CA THR A 982 -15.26 -22.44 1.40
C THR A 982 -14.35 -21.97 0.28
N ASN A 983 -14.32 -20.66 0.00
CA ASN A 983 -13.51 -20.07 -1.08
C ASN A 983 -12.30 -19.29 -0.57
N LEU A 984 -11.98 -19.35 0.73
CA LEU A 984 -10.94 -18.53 1.36
C LEU A 984 -9.58 -18.65 0.64
N THR A 985 -9.00 -17.50 0.28
CA THR A 985 -7.68 -17.44 -0.35
C THR A 985 -6.56 -17.63 0.66
N PHE A 986 -5.55 -18.43 0.30
CA PHE A 986 -4.33 -18.60 1.08
C PHE A 986 -3.13 -18.10 0.30
N VAL A 987 -2.14 -17.55 1.00
CA VAL A 987 -0.84 -17.26 0.42
C VAL A 987 0.25 -17.81 1.31
N LEU A 988 1.05 -18.71 0.74
CA LEU A 988 2.10 -19.46 1.41
C LEU A 988 3.45 -18.77 1.20
N ASN A 989 4.21 -18.55 2.26
CA ASN A 989 5.60 -18.14 2.13
C ASN A 989 6.52 -19.36 1.99
N LYS A 990 7.22 -19.50 0.86
CA LYS A 990 8.09 -20.65 0.62
C LYS A 990 9.38 -20.60 1.44
N LEU A 991 9.82 -21.71 2.04
CA LEU A 991 11.06 -21.73 2.85
C LEU A 991 12.30 -21.22 2.08
N SER A 992 13.11 -20.33 2.64
CA SER A 992 14.27 -19.74 1.93
C SER A 992 15.43 -20.74 1.78
N PRO A 993 16.05 -20.88 0.58
CA PRO A 993 17.29 -21.65 0.41
C PRO A 993 18.44 -21.17 1.31
N ASN A 994 18.48 -19.87 1.61
CA ASN A 994 19.59 -19.24 2.34
C ASN A 994 19.54 -19.45 3.85
N GLN A 995 18.36 -19.76 4.38
CA GLN A 995 18.15 -20.10 5.79
C GLN A 995 18.85 -21.42 6.18
N TYR A 996 19.20 -22.25 5.19
CA TYR A 996 19.74 -23.61 5.41
C TYR A 996 21.13 -23.84 4.79
N GLN A 997 21.59 -22.99 3.88
CA GLN A 997 22.93 -23.08 3.27
C GLN A 997 24.07 -22.62 4.21
N ASN A 998 23.78 -21.79 5.22
CA ASN A 998 24.77 -21.21 6.14
C ASN A 998 24.75 -21.82 7.55
N ASP A 999 23.89 -22.81 7.84
CA ASP A 999 23.89 -23.47 9.14
C ASP A 999 25.08 -24.42 9.25
N THR A 1000 25.99 -24.12 10.18
CA THR A 1000 27.15 -24.99 10.49
C THR A 1000 26.73 -26.32 11.14
N ASN A 1001 25.46 -26.47 11.55
CA ASN A 1001 24.84 -27.72 12.00
C ASN A 1001 24.10 -28.43 10.86
N SER A 1002 24.84 -28.77 9.80
CA SER A 1002 24.42 -29.35 8.51
C SER A 1002 23.68 -30.72 8.53
N GLY A 1003 22.94 -31.04 9.59
CA GLY A 1003 22.08 -32.23 9.68
C GLY A 1003 20.65 -31.97 10.17
N SER A 1004 20.32 -30.78 10.71
CA SER A 1004 19.04 -30.59 11.41
C SER A 1004 17.84 -30.26 10.50
N TYR A 1005 18.03 -29.66 9.32
CA TYR A 1005 16.94 -29.26 8.41
C TYR A 1005 17.09 -29.87 7.00
N ALA A 1006 17.56 -31.12 6.92
CA ALA A 1006 17.95 -31.75 5.66
C ALA A 1006 16.82 -31.83 4.60
N SER A 1007 15.55 -31.74 5.03
CA SER A 1007 14.38 -31.91 4.17
C SER A 1007 13.67 -30.60 3.79
N TRP A 1008 14.31 -29.43 3.95
CA TRP A 1008 13.68 -28.14 3.62
C TRP A 1008 13.28 -28.01 2.14
N THR A 1009 14.01 -28.65 1.23
CA THR A 1009 13.67 -28.67 -0.21
C THR A 1009 12.37 -29.44 -0.48
N VAL A 1010 12.09 -30.48 0.32
CA VAL A 1010 10.86 -31.27 0.23
C VAL A 1010 9.67 -30.43 0.70
N VAL A 1011 9.79 -29.76 1.85
CA VAL A 1011 8.76 -28.85 2.36
C VAL A 1011 8.51 -27.70 1.38
N ARG A 1012 9.57 -27.09 0.83
CA ARG A 1012 9.46 -26.02 -0.16
C ARG A 1012 8.77 -26.47 -1.46
N ALA A 1013 9.09 -27.67 -1.93
CA ALA A 1013 8.43 -28.26 -3.10
C ALA A 1013 6.96 -28.55 -2.80
N ALA A 1014 6.64 -29.05 -1.60
CA ALA A 1014 5.27 -29.28 -1.15
C ALA A 1014 4.46 -27.97 -1.07
N GLN A 1015 5.03 -26.87 -0.55
CA GLN A 1015 4.38 -25.55 -0.55
C GLN A 1015 4.04 -25.09 -1.97
N GLN A 1016 4.95 -25.30 -2.93
CA GLN A 1016 4.66 -25.01 -4.34
C GLN A 1016 3.61 -25.95 -4.92
N ALA A 1017 3.66 -27.24 -4.60
CA ALA A 1017 2.70 -28.23 -5.10
C ALA A 1017 1.27 -27.95 -4.63
N VAL A 1018 1.09 -27.55 -3.36
CA VAL A 1018 -0.22 -27.15 -2.83
C VAL A 1018 -0.74 -25.90 -3.53
N ALA A 1019 0.10 -24.88 -3.73
CA ALA A 1019 -0.29 -23.68 -4.49
C ALA A 1019 -0.62 -23.99 -5.96
N ASP A 1020 0.12 -24.90 -6.60
CA ASP A 1020 -0.15 -25.34 -7.98
C ASP A 1020 -1.46 -26.15 -8.10
N ALA A 1021 -1.91 -26.79 -7.02
CA ALA A 1021 -3.07 -27.67 -7.01
C ALA A 1021 -4.40 -26.93 -6.79
N ASP A 1022 -4.37 -25.76 -6.15
CA ASP A 1022 -5.55 -25.03 -5.69
C ASP A 1022 -5.53 -23.57 -6.18
N PRO A 1023 -6.52 -23.14 -6.99
CA PRO A 1023 -6.50 -21.81 -7.61
C PRO A 1023 -6.60 -20.66 -6.61
N ASN A 1024 -7.14 -20.91 -5.42
CA ASN A 1024 -7.25 -19.91 -4.35
C ASN A 1024 -6.07 -20.05 -3.36
N VAL A 1025 -4.95 -20.65 -3.77
CA VAL A 1025 -3.72 -20.76 -2.97
C VAL A 1025 -2.53 -20.23 -3.76
N GLY A 1026 -1.93 -19.14 -3.30
CA GLY A 1026 -0.68 -18.59 -3.82
C GLY A 1026 0.53 -19.09 -3.05
N ALA A 1027 1.70 -19.01 -3.69
CA ALA A 1027 2.98 -19.20 -3.01
C ALA A 1027 3.97 -18.09 -3.40
N THR A 1028 4.50 -17.37 -2.42
CA THR A 1028 5.51 -16.32 -2.63
C THR A 1028 6.91 -16.89 -2.53
N GLU A 1029 7.82 -16.32 -3.32
CA GLU A 1029 9.24 -16.57 -3.16
C GLU A 1029 9.76 -15.90 -1.88
N THR A 1030 10.76 -16.50 -1.25
CA THR A 1030 11.46 -15.86 -0.12
C THR A 1030 12.88 -15.58 -0.54
N ILE A 1031 13.28 -14.30 -0.46
CA ILE A 1031 14.57 -13.74 -0.88
C ILE A 1031 15.70 -14.78 -0.77
N GLY A 1032 16.17 -15.23 -1.92
CA GLY A 1032 16.87 -16.51 -2.05
C GLY A 1032 17.74 -16.69 -3.28
N ASP A 1033 17.38 -16.07 -4.42
CA ASP A 1033 18.10 -16.31 -5.67
C ASP A 1033 19.00 -15.15 -6.14
N ASN A 1034 19.01 -13.96 -5.50
CA ASN A 1034 19.86 -12.84 -5.97
C ASN A 1034 20.46 -11.85 -4.95
N TYR A 1035 20.25 -11.96 -3.62
CA TYR A 1035 20.80 -10.96 -2.68
C TYR A 1035 21.43 -11.60 -1.43
N LEU A 1036 22.72 -11.92 -1.51
CA LEU A 1036 23.53 -12.30 -0.34
C LEU A 1036 24.76 -11.41 -0.23
N THR A 1037 24.63 -10.31 0.53
CA THR A 1037 25.63 -9.94 1.54
C THR A 1037 24.97 -9.02 2.59
N SER A 1038 24.92 -9.46 3.85
CA SER A 1038 24.63 -8.69 5.09
C SER A 1038 23.21 -8.53 5.67
N VAL A 1039 22.10 -8.77 4.96
CA VAL A 1039 20.75 -8.36 5.46
C VAL A 1039 19.73 -9.46 5.80
N GLY A 1040 19.94 -10.74 5.49
CA GLY A 1040 18.84 -11.72 5.49
C GLY A 1040 18.45 -12.42 6.82
N LEU A 1041 19.41 -12.76 7.69
CA LEU A 1041 19.14 -13.64 8.85
C LEU A 1041 19.77 -13.11 10.15
N SER A 1042 19.09 -13.26 11.29
CA SER A 1042 19.61 -12.87 12.61
C SER A 1042 20.81 -13.73 13.06
N GLU A 1043 21.57 -13.30 14.08
CA GLU A 1043 22.61 -14.16 14.71
C GLU A 1043 21.97 -15.51 15.10
N GLY A 1044 22.37 -16.59 14.41
CA GLY A 1044 21.75 -17.93 14.56
C GLY A 1044 21.11 -18.53 13.29
N VAL A 1045 21.16 -17.86 12.13
CA VAL A 1045 20.86 -18.40 10.77
C VAL A 1045 19.39 -18.83 10.51
N LEU A 1046 18.50 -18.89 11.51
CA LEU A 1046 17.13 -19.40 11.32
C LEU A 1046 16.03 -18.32 11.16
N HIS A 1047 16.16 -17.12 11.73
CA HIS A 1047 15.08 -16.11 11.69
C HIS A 1047 15.42 -14.94 10.77
N TYR A 1048 14.41 -14.44 10.05
CA TYR A 1048 14.57 -13.29 9.15
C TYR A 1048 14.81 -11.98 9.91
N LYS A 1049 15.64 -11.10 9.36
CA LYS A 1049 15.79 -9.72 9.87
C LYS A 1049 14.60 -8.84 9.46
N THR A 1050 14.44 -7.69 10.11
CA THR A 1050 13.36 -6.72 9.85
C THR A 1050 13.09 -6.42 8.37
N PRO A 1051 14.09 -6.06 7.52
CA PRO A 1051 13.80 -5.76 6.12
C PRO A 1051 13.25 -6.97 5.34
N SER A 1052 13.72 -8.18 5.64
CA SER A 1052 13.20 -9.40 5.01
C SER A 1052 11.79 -9.74 5.47
N LEU A 1053 11.46 -9.48 6.75
CA LEU A 1053 10.09 -9.67 7.25
C LEU A 1053 9.11 -8.69 6.61
N LEU A 1054 9.52 -7.44 6.40
CA LEU A 1054 8.72 -6.44 5.68
C LEU A 1054 8.45 -6.89 4.25
N GLN A 1055 9.49 -7.31 3.51
CA GLN A 1055 9.32 -7.79 2.15
C GLN A 1055 8.40 -9.03 2.07
N ILE A 1056 8.59 -10.00 2.96
CA ILE A 1056 7.72 -11.18 3.03
C ILE A 1056 6.26 -10.76 3.22
N GLY A 1057 5.99 -9.77 4.07
CA GLY A 1057 4.64 -9.26 4.27
C GLY A 1057 4.09 -8.57 3.03
N GLU A 1058 4.88 -7.75 2.35
CA GLU A 1058 4.48 -7.10 1.10
C GLU A 1058 4.16 -8.12 0.00
N ASP A 1059 5.02 -9.12 -0.18
CA ASP A 1059 4.85 -10.17 -1.19
C ASP A 1059 3.59 -10.98 -0.92
N LEU A 1060 3.36 -11.35 0.36
CA LEU A 1060 2.14 -12.06 0.77
C LEU A 1060 0.88 -11.22 0.57
N GLY A 1061 0.94 -9.91 0.85
CA GLY A 1061 -0.20 -9.00 0.76
C GLY A 1061 -0.59 -8.76 -0.70
N ASN A 1062 0.39 -8.54 -1.57
CA ASN A 1062 0.17 -8.40 -3.00
C ASN A 1062 -0.41 -9.67 -3.60
N ALA A 1063 0.22 -10.82 -3.33
CA ALA A 1063 -0.29 -12.09 -3.84
C ALA A 1063 -1.68 -12.42 -3.30
N LEU A 1064 -2.03 -12.00 -2.08
CA LEU A 1064 -3.38 -12.21 -1.55
C LEU A 1064 -4.40 -11.39 -2.32
N PHE A 1065 -4.11 -10.10 -2.50
CA PHE A 1065 -5.00 -9.18 -3.21
C PHE A 1065 -5.21 -9.60 -4.67
N ASP A 1066 -4.13 -9.99 -5.36
CA ASP A 1066 -4.20 -10.43 -6.75
C ASP A 1066 -4.98 -11.75 -6.91
N LEU A 1067 -5.04 -12.59 -5.87
CA LEU A 1067 -5.74 -13.88 -5.89
C LEU A 1067 -7.19 -13.80 -5.40
N CYS A 1068 -7.58 -12.79 -4.62
CA CYS A 1068 -8.94 -12.72 -4.09
C CYS A 1068 -9.98 -12.21 -5.11
N GLY A 1069 -9.53 -11.62 -6.24
CA GLY A 1069 -10.42 -11.24 -7.35
C GLY A 1069 -11.55 -10.31 -6.92
N LEU A 1070 -11.26 -9.37 -6.01
CA LEU A 1070 -12.21 -8.35 -5.55
C LEU A 1070 -12.76 -7.58 -6.74
N ASP A 1071 -14.07 -7.36 -6.74
CA ASP A 1071 -14.85 -6.50 -7.65
C ASP A 1071 -15.67 -5.62 -6.69
N SER A 1072 -15.14 -4.43 -6.40
CA SER A 1072 -15.57 -3.56 -5.31
C SER A 1072 -16.81 -2.73 -5.64
N ASP A 1073 -17.10 -2.52 -6.92
CA ASP A 1073 -18.29 -1.83 -7.42
C ASP A 1073 -19.31 -2.75 -8.10
N GLU A 1074 -19.05 -4.05 -8.11
CA GLU A 1074 -19.95 -5.14 -8.52
C GLU A 1074 -20.36 -5.06 -9.99
N ASP A 1075 -19.49 -4.55 -10.85
CA ASP A 1075 -19.76 -4.33 -12.26
C ASP A 1075 -19.44 -5.59 -13.13
N GLY A 1076 -18.78 -6.58 -12.51
CA GLY A 1076 -18.36 -7.84 -13.10
C GLY A 1076 -16.92 -7.83 -13.65
N LEU A 1077 -16.14 -6.79 -13.35
CA LEU A 1077 -14.71 -6.67 -13.60
C LEU A 1077 -13.94 -6.76 -12.28
N PRO A 1078 -12.77 -7.43 -12.22
CA PRO A 1078 -11.97 -7.40 -11.01
C PRO A 1078 -11.23 -6.07 -10.83
N ASP A 1079 -11.25 -5.51 -9.61
CA ASP A 1079 -10.58 -4.26 -9.22
C ASP A 1079 -9.12 -4.18 -9.67
N ALA A 1080 -8.42 -5.31 -9.56
CA ALA A 1080 -7.01 -5.41 -9.92
C ALA A 1080 -6.81 -5.28 -11.44
N TRP A 1081 -7.74 -5.81 -12.23
CA TRP A 1081 -7.71 -5.71 -13.68
C TRP A 1081 -8.11 -4.30 -14.12
N GLU A 1082 -9.14 -3.72 -13.53
CA GLU A 1082 -9.58 -2.35 -13.83
C GLU A 1082 -8.52 -1.31 -13.46
N SER A 1083 -7.90 -1.47 -12.29
CA SER A 1083 -6.76 -0.62 -11.88
C SER A 1083 -5.57 -0.76 -12.82
N GLU A 1084 -5.36 -1.93 -13.43
CA GLU A 1084 -4.29 -2.13 -14.43
C GLU A 1084 -4.63 -1.51 -15.79
N ARG A 1085 -5.89 -1.59 -16.23
CA ARG A 1085 -6.34 -1.18 -17.57
C ARG A 1085 -6.82 0.25 -17.66
N PHE A 1086 -7.59 0.70 -16.67
CA PHE A 1086 -8.22 2.00 -16.65
C PHE A 1086 -7.58 2.95 -15.63
N GLY A 1087 -6.92 2.41 -14.60
CA GLY A 1087 -6.30 3.20 -13.54
C GLY A 1087 -7.26 3.68 -12.45
N ASP A 1088 -8.54 3.36 -12.60
CA ASP A 1088 -9.61 3.51 -11.62
C ASP A 1088 -10.68 2.42 -11.85
N LEU A 1089 -11.66 2.32 -10.94
CA LEU A 1089 -12.80 1.39 -11.04
C LEU A 1089 -14.02 2.01 -11.74
N SER A 1090 -14.03 3.33 -11.94
CA SER A 1090 -15.23 4.04 -12.41
C SER A 1090 -15.32 4.23 -13.92
N THR A 1091 -14.23 3.95 -14.63
CA THR A 1091 -14.09 4.21 -16.07
C THR A 1091 -14.96 3.27 -16.89
N SER A 1092 -15.09 2.02 -16.47
CA SER A 1092 -16.01 1.04 -17.05
C SER A 1092 -17.06 0.64 -16.03
N ASP A 1093 -18.20 0.15 -16.50
CA ASP A 1093 -19.21 -0.54 -15.69
C ASP A 1093 -19.38 -2.01 -16.14
N GLY A 1094 -18.33 -2.52 -16.79
CA GLY A 1094 -18.30 -3.80 -17.49
C GLY A 1094 -19.23 -3.88 -18.72
N THR A 1095 -20.08 -2.88 -19.00
CA THR A 1095 -20.97 -2.85 -20.18
C THR A 1095 -20.52 -1.84 -21.24
N GLY A 1096 -19.58 -0.95 -20.89
CA GLY A 1096 -18.90 -0.03 -21.80
C GLY A 1096 -18.09 -0.76 -22.88
N ASP A 1097 -17.77 -0.03 -23.95
CA ASP A 1097 -16.91 -0.43 -25.07
C ASP A 1097 -15.91 0.71 -25.23
N THR A 1098 -14.85 0.66 -24.43
CA THR A 1098 -13.98 1.81 -24.15
C THR A 1098 -13.19 2.24 -25.38
N ASP A 1099 -12.78 1.30 -26.22
CA ASP A 1099 -12.03 1.56 -27.45
C ASP A 1099 -12.91 1.67 -28.72
N GLY A 1100 -14.19 1.31 -28.62
CA GLY A 1100 -15.19 1.45 -29.68
C GLY A 1100 -15.13 0.36 -30.76
N ASP A 1101 -14.55 -0.80 -30.47
CA ASP A 1101 -14.44 -1.93 -31.39
C ASP A 1101 -15.73 -2.77 -31.50
N GLY A 1102 -16.67 -2.56 -30.58
CA GLY A 1102 -17.96 -3.23 -30.50
C GLY A 1102 -18.03 -4.42 -29.54
N VAL A 1103 -16.96 -4.69 -28.78
CA VAL A 1103 -16.91 -5.65 -27.68
C VAL A 1103 -17.01 -4.87 -26.36
N SER A 1104 -17.76 -5.37 -25.38
CA SER A 1104 -17.79 -4.68 -24.08
C SER A 1104 -16.56 -5.02 -23.25
N ASP A 1105 -16.08 -4.10 -22.42
CA ASP A 1105 -14.89 -4.25 -21.58
C ASP A 1105 -14.89 -5.53 -20.73
N ARG A 1106 -16.07 -6.01 -20.27
CA ARG A 1106 -16.21 -7.31 -19.57
C ARG A 1106 -16.05 -8.52 -20.48
N ASP A 1107 -16.56 -8.44 -21.70
CA ASP A 1107 -16.36 -9.48 -22.72
C ASP A 1107 -14.89 -9.50 -23.15
N GLU A 1108 -14.21 -8.36 -23.15
CA GLU A 1108 -12.78 -8.23 -23.38
C GLU A 1108 -11.93 -8.79 -22.24
N TYR A 1109 -12.31 -8.53 -20.99
CA TYR A 1109 -11.73 -9.21 -19.83
C TYR A 1109 -11.84 -10.74 -19.98
N GLY A 1110 -13.03 -11.26 -20.32
CA GLY A 1110 -13.24 -12.69 -20.56
C GLY A 1110 -12.49 -13.23 -21.78
N ALA A 1111 -12.27 -12.40 -22.80
CA ALA A 1111 -11.52 -12.74 -24.01
C ALA A 1111 -10.01 -12.58 -23.85
N GLY A 1112 -9.57 -11.80 -22.87
CA GLY A 1112 -8.18 -11.44 -22.68
C GLY A 1112 -7.61 -10.42 -23.64
N THR A 1113 -8.45 -9.56 -24.18
CA THR A 1113 -8.06 -8.46 -25.07
C THR A 1113 -7.91 -7.17 -24.27
N ASP A 1114 -7.21 -6.20 -24.85
CA ASP A 1114 -6.95 -4.92 -24.21
C ASP A 1114 -8.06 -3.91 -24.50
N PRO A 1115 -8.87 -3.49 -23.50
CA PRO A 1115 -10.04 -2.62 -23.70
C PRO A 1115 -9.72 -1.18 -24.09
N ALA A 1116 -8.43 -0.87 -24.29
CA ALA A 1116 -7.93 0.40 -24.77
C ALA A 1116 -7.35 0.32 -26.20
N ASP A 1117 -7.30 -0.87 -26.81
CA ASP A 1117 -6.74 -1.07 -28.15
C ASP A 1117 -7.74 -1.79 -29.06
N ALA A 1118 -8.49 -1.00 -29.83
CA ALA A 1118 -9.48 -1.49 -30.81
C ALA A 1118 -8.90 -2.38 -31.92
N SER A 1119 -7.59 -2.64 -31.91
CA SER A 1119 -6.92 -3.61 -32.80
C SER A 1119 -6.61 -4.95 -32.14
N ASP A 1120 -6.82 -5.10 -30.84
CA ASP A 1120 -6.67 -6.33 -30.07
C ASP A 1120 -8.03 -7.02 -29.89
N TYR A 1121 -8.27 -8.09 -30.65
CA TYR A 1121 -9.53 -8.82 -30.63
C TYR A 1121 -9.30 -10.32 -30.52
N LEU A 1122 -10.29 -11.03 -29.97
CA LEU A 1122 -10.25 -12.49 -29.88
C LEU A 1122 -10.19 -13.12 -31.28
N ASN A 1123 -9.01 -13.61 -31.67
CA ASN A 1123 -8.79 -14.17 -33.00
C ASN A 1123 -8.83 -15.70 -33.00
N LEU A 1124 -9.81 -16.27 -33.70
CA LEU A 1124 -9.93 -17.71 -33.92
C LEU A 1124 -9.15 -18.15 -35.16
N SER A 1125 -8.05 -18.88 -34.95
CA SER A 1125 -7.27 -19.44 -36.05
C SER A 1125 -7.77 -20.84 -36.42
N LEU A 1126 -8.17 -21.01 -37.68
CA LEU A 1126 -8.54 -22.30 -38.25
C LEU A 1126 -7.31 -22.93 -38.92
N SER A 1127 -6.95 -24.14 -38.51
CA SER A 1127 -5.88 -24.90 -39.18
C SER A 1127 -6.40 -25.62 -40.43
N SER A 1128 -5.51 -26.19 -41.23
CA SER A 1128 -5.88 -27.08 -42.35
C SER A 1128 -6.48 -28.42 -41.89
N SER A 1129 -6.49 -28.67 -40.58
CA SER A 1129 -7.19 -29.75 -39.87
C SER A 1129 -8.43 -29.17 -39.16
N PHE A 1130 -9.37 -30.03 -38.75
CA PHE A 1130 -10.60 -29.63 -38.04
C PHE A 1130 -10.30 -29.18 -36.60
N SER A 1131 -9.40 -28.21 -36.41
CA SER A 1131 -9.08 -27.63 -35.11
C SER A 1131 -9.18 -26.10 -35.15
N ALA A 1132 -9.58 -25.54 -34.02
CA ALA A 1132 -9.64 -24.11 -33.78
C ALA A 1132 -8.75 -23.77 -32.59
N SER A 1133 -8.04 -22.65 -32.68
CA SER A 1133 -7.19 -22.16 -31.60
C SER A 1133 -7.45 -20.69 -31.30
N TRP A 1134 -7.41 -20.30 -30.01
CA TRP A 1134 -7.61 -18.92 -29.58
C TRP A 1134 -6.74 -18.57 -28.36
N PRO A 1135 -6.38 -17.29 -28.16
CA PRO A 1135 -5.80 -16.82 -26.91
C PRO A 1135 -6.78 -17.06 -25.75
N ALA A 1136 -6.29 -17.61 -24.64
CA ALA A 1136 -7.10 -17.91 -23.47
C ALA A 1136 -6.44 -17.30 -22.22
N GLN A 1137 -7.25 -16.63 -21.41
CA GLN A 1137 -6.81 -16.04 -20.15
C GLN A 1137 -6.74 -17.09 -19.04
N LYS A 1138 -5.88 -16.80 -18.08
CA LYS A 1138 -5.83 -17.54 -16.83
C LYS A 1138 -7.19 -17.45 -16.11
N ASP A 1139 -7.62 -18.55 -15.52
CA ASP A 1139 -8.79 -18.67 -14.65
C ASP A 1139 -10.17 -18.44 -15.30
N ILE A 1140 -10.23 -18.16 -16.60
CA ILE A 1140 -11.46 -18.17 -17.39
C ILE A 1140 -11.73 -19.56 -17.97
N ARG A 1141 -12.96 -20.08 -17.79
CA ARG A 1141 -13.39 -21.36 -18.35
C ARG A 1141 -13.98 -21.16 -19.74
N TYR A 1142 -13.34 -21.70 -20.75
CA TYR A 1142 -13.81 -21.65 -22.13
C TYR A 1142 -14.60 -22.91 -22.50
N GLN A 1143 -15.87 -22.76 -22.85
CA GLN A 1143 -16.74 -23.82 -23.35
C GLN A 1143 -17.06 -23.62 -24.83
N MET A 1144 -16.79 -24.63 -25.65
CA MET A 1144 -17.15 -24.60 -27.06
C MET A 1144 -18.62 -24.97 -27.24
N MET A 1145 -19.32 -24.18 -28.06
CA MET A 1145 -20.75 -24.33 -28.36
C MET A 1145 -20.96 -24.51 -29.86
N LYS A 1146 -21.95 -25.32 -30.22
CA LYS A 1146 -22.39 -25.53 -31.61
C LYS A 1146 -23.85 -25.12 -31.79
N SER A 1147 -24.16 -24.57 -32.95
CA SER A 1147 -25.53 -24.30 -33.40
C SER A 1147 -25.73 -24.68 -34.86
N THR A 1148 -26.97 -24.98 -35.23
CA THR A 1148 -27.39 -25.15 -36.63
C THR A 1148 -28.19 -23.97 -37.17
N ASN A 1149 -28.57 -23.01 -36.31
CA ASN A 1149 -29.50 -21.92 -36.66
C ASN A 1149 -29.22 -20.58 -35.96
N LEU A 1150 -28.13 -20.45 -35.18
CA LEU A 1150 -27.77 -19.30 -34.33
C LEU A 1150 -28.72 -18.96 -33.17
N LEU A 1151 -29.88 -19.61 -33.08
CA LEU A 1151 -30.88 -19.36 -32.04
C LEU A 1151 -30.75 -20.33 -30.86
N SER A 1152 -30.31 -21.55 -31.12
CA SER A 1152 -30.15 -22.60 -30.10
C SER A 1152 -28.73 -23.15 -30.14
N TRP A 1153 -28.08 -23.18 -28.99
CA TRP A 1153 -26.68 -23.60 -28.83
C TRP A 1153 -26.59 -24.83 -27.92
N THR A 1154 -25.68 -25.74 -28.25
CA THR A 1154 -25.37 -26.95 -27.47
C THR A 1154 -23.88 -27.05 -27.23
N GLU A 1155 -23.49 -27.37 -26.00
CA GLU A 1155 -22.09 -27.62 -25.60
C GLU A 1155 -21.49 -28.79 -26.39
N ILE A 1156 -20.22 -28.65 -26.79
CA ILE A 1156 -19.45 -29.70 -27.45
C ILE A 1156 -18.04 -29.77 -26.86
N GLY A 1157 -17.59 -30.99 -26.52
CA GLY A 1157 -16.31 -31.24 -25.87
C GLY A 1157 -16.20 -30.69 -24.44
N ASP A 1158 -15.07 -31.03 -23.78
CA ASP A 1158 -14.79 -30.61 -22.41
C ASP A 1158 -14.35 -29.14 -22.37
N PRO A 1159 -14.70 -28.39 -21.30
CA PRO A 1159 -14.27 -27.01 -21.13
C PRO A 1159 -12.75 -26.95 -20.94
N VAL A 1160 -12.14 -25.91 -21.52
CA VAL A 1160 -10.70 -25.64 -21.42
C VAL A 1160 -10.48 -24.54 -20.38
N LEU A 1161 -9.61 -24.77 -19.41
CA LEU A 1161 -9.27 -23.83 -18.35
C LEU A 1161 -7.76 -23.73 -18.21
N PHE A 1162 -7.21 -22.53 -18.38
CA PHE A 1162 -5.78 -22.24 -18.20
C PHE A 1162 -5.53 -21.79 -16.78
N ARG A 1163 -4.74 -22.53 -16.01
CA ARG A 1163 -4.58 -22.28 -14.55
C ARG A 1163 -3.24 -21.66 -14.14
N LYS A 1164 -2.29 -21.52 -15.07
CA LYS A 1164 -0.91 -21.09 -14.76
C LYS A 1164 -0.54 -19.73 -15.32
N THR A 1165 -0.81 -19.51 -16.61
CA THR A 1165 -0.59 -18.26 -17.33
C THR A 1165 -1.57 -18.22 -18.51
N ASN A 1166 -1.73 -17.06 -19.11
CA ASN A 1166 -2.39 -16.94 -20.42
C ASN A 1166 -1.75 -17.93 -21.41
N GLY A 1167 -2.57 -18.52 -22.27
CA GLY A 1167 -2.15 -19.59 -23.17
C GLY A 1167 -2.90 -19.58 -24.48
N ILE A 1168 -2.66 -20.59 -25.30
CA ILE A 1168 -3.43 -20.83 -26.53
C ILE A 1168 -4.29 -22.08 -26.28
N ALA A 1169 -5.60 -21.89 -26.25
CA ALA A 1169 -6.57 -22.98 -26.23
C ALA A 1169 -6.63 -23.61 -27.62
N ASP A 1170 -6.61 -24.94 -27.69
CA ASP A 1170 -6.81 -25.70 -28.91
C ASP A 1170 -8.02 -26.62 -28.75
N PHE A 1171 -8.92 -26.62 -29.72
CA PHE A 1171 -10.07 -27.52 -29.76
C PHE A 1171 -10.10 -28.30 -31.08
N ASP A 1172 -9.95 -29.63 -31.00
CA ASP A 1172 -10.13 -30.53 -32.15
C ASP A 1172 -11.60 -30.93 -32.28
N PHE A 1173 -12.23 -30.52 -33.37
CA PHE A 1173 -13.61 -30.87 -33.71
C PHE A 1173 -13.71 -31.96 -34.79
N SER A 1174 -12.63 -32.70 -35.07
CA SER A 1174 -12.58 -33.77 -36.08
C SER A 1174 -13.62 -34.89 -35.89
N GLU A 1175 -13.97 -35.22 -34.64
CA GLU A 1175 -15.05 -36.18 -34.32
C GLU A 1175 -16.45 -35.61 -34.59
N TYR A 1176 -16.62 -34.29 -34.48
CA TYR A 1176 -17.88 -33.58 -34.66
C TYR A 1176 -18.12 -33.13 -36.11
N ALA A 1177 -17.08 -33.06 -36.92
CA ALA A 1177 -17.12 -32.72 -38.34
C ALA A 1177 -17.61 -33.88 -39.23
N GLN A 1178 -17.50 -35.14 -38.76
CA GLN A 1178 -17.76 -36.32 -39.58
C GLN A 1178 -19.24 -36.72 -39.72
N THR A 1179 -20.16 -36.14 -38.92
CA THR A 1179 -21.52 -36.70 -38.77
C THR A 1179 -22.70 -35.84 -39.22
N ASN A 1180 -22.58 -34.52 -39.52
CA ASN A 1180 -23.71 -33.72 -40.09
C ASN A 1180 -23.33 -32.27 -40.53
N PRO A 1181 -24.18 -31.53 -41.28
CA PRO A 1181 -23.80 -30.45 -42.20
C PRO A 1181 -23.40 -29.13 -41.51
N ALA A 1182 -22.91 -28.18 -42.30
CA ALA A 1182 -22.47 -26.83 -41.92
C ALA A 1182 -23.26 -26.25 -40.73
N GLY A 1183 -22.53 -25.86 -39.69
CA GLY A 1183 -23.08 -25.26 -38.47
C GLY A 1183 -22.19 -24.11 -37.99
N PHE A 1184 -22.71 -23.35 -37.03
CA PHE A 1184 -22.02 -22.24 -36.39
C PHE A 1184 -21.37 -22.72 -35.10
N PHE A 1185 -20.24 -22.12 -34.76
CA PHE A 1185 -19.50 -22.39 -33.53
C PHE A 1185 -19.23 -21.07 -32.83
N ARG A 1186 -19.24 -21.10 -31.49
CA ARG A 1186 -18.79 -19.99 -30.66
C ARG A 1186 -18.10 -20.55 -29.42
N ILE A 1187 -17.26 -19.73 -28.82
CA ILE A 1187 -16.66 -19.99 -27.51
C ILE A 1187 -17.43 -19.15 -26.51
N VAL A 1188 -17.71 -19.72 -25.34
CA VAL A 1188 -18.27 -19.01 -24.19
C VAL A 1188 -17.24 -19.03 -23.09
N ALA A 1189 -16.79 -17.87 -22.65
CA ALA A 1189 -16.01 -17.68 -21.44
C ALA A 1189 -16.98 -17.60 -20.25
N ASN A 1190 -16.71 -18.37 -19.19
CA ASN A 1190 -17.46 -18.35 -17.92
C ASN A 1190 -16.50 -18.34 -16.74
#